data_AF-A0A5C4SSE4-F1
#
_entry.id   AF-A0A5C4SSE4-F1
#
_cell.length_a   1.000
_cell.length_b   1.000
_cell.length_c   1.000
_cell.angle_alpha   90.00
_cell.angle_beta   90.00
_cell.angle_gamma   90.00
#
_symmetry.space_group_name_H-M   'P 1'
#
loop_
_entity.id
_entity.type
_entity.pdbx_description
1 polymer ?
#
loop_
_entity_poly.entity_id
_entity_poly.type
_entity_poly.pdbx_seq_one_letter_code
_entity_poly.pdbx_strand_id
1 'polypeptide(L)'
;MKNYKKTDITFVGSGISASFTLINFLSLLDKTLLSKKLSITIIDRYAEFNTGIPYGERSGFSTLLITSLKNFLPEPERTRFIVWLNENKTWLLEAYKNEGGVLTEQWLHKHAEEIQNNDWIDLFLPRRFFGIYIDERVKQKIKLLENKNKIEVTFIKEEVVDIAENDNTYNMVLSNDANLCSKKVILSVGSLPVQKLWKNKEVIETENLLFVNTPYEPNLISTIDKMDRFLRQRSQAHKKTNVLIIGANASALEILYKLNDHLGSNQYNLNDFVFLSTQGRTPDAVIDQQRKETFEAVHLNKLQRKNALSAKSIAKAAFEDIKESDKIQLGAASTVDTISAAFGALLTRLEYNELSKFACHYGNEIGKKQRCAGEHYTNTIENLKKQERFEHLAGRFIDLDLDETNNEYVLKYLDTETGSEKWHDKKFHLIINCVGSMNLTDNRIPKLLTRLMQKGYCKMNESKIGFAVNNALETKKNLHIMGPLLAGNVINNNAIWHVEHCGRIIWLSGILSKIMYDSFNKVYDIKTENALKSAETIESNFEVITLKRDWDLFLKDIGHYDFYHTYDYHHLASSNGENPILIKYIENNVIIGLPLLIRDIYSTIYKDATSVYGYVGPISKGVDDNFNNNNFITHLIKYFNANNIISVFSRLNPYLPKQNKILFQVGELTPQGKVICMDLKPSLEKQRGEYRNRLKTYINKARRECSVVVAKTNSDLNTFIDLYYENMDRVNAKKFYYFSKDYFRLLLKSNDFKTTVLLAVHNKTNEIIGGSMFISTKAIIQYHLSGTKAGYSKLNPTKLLIDEMRIMAHQQGLSLFNLGGGLGGSDDDSLFHFKSSFSKQSKQFNLWKWITNKQVYNELVLAKTDNTKKNYFPLYRSIEDINVQL
;
A
#
# COMPACT_ATOMS: atom_id res chain seq x y z
N MET A 1 -20.00 32.07 31.07
CA MET A 1 -19.18 31.16 30.23
C MET A 1 -19.96 29.88 29.98
N LYS A 2 -20.15 29.50 28.72
CA LYS A 2 -20.79 28.22 28.37
C LYS A 2 -19.78 27.10 28.60
N ASN A 3 -20.06 26.20 29.53
CA ASN A 3 -19.23 25.01 29.77
C ASN A 3 -19.86 23.82 29.06
N TYR A 4 -19.15 23.25 28.09
CA TYR A 4 -19.58 22.04 27.42
C TYR A 4 -19.37 20.82 28.33
N LYS A 5 -20.21 19.79 28.16
CA LYS A 5 -20.10 18.52 28.89
C LYS A 5 -18.73 17.88 28.62
N LYS A 6 -18.15 17.26 29.66
CA LYS A 6 -16.90 16.50 29.53
C LYS A 6 -17.04 15.39 28.49
N THR A 7 -16.09 15.31 27.57
CA THR A 7 -16.09 14.38 26.45
C THR A 7 -14.94 13.35 26.58
N ASP A 8 -15.12 12.15 26.05
CA ASP A 8 -14.07 11.12 26.10
C ASP A 8 -13.00 11.39 25.02
N ILE A 9 -13.39 11.93 23.87
CA ILE A 9 -12.50 12.18 22.73
C ILE A 9 -12.89 13.51 22.07
N THR A 10 -11.90 14.33 21.72
CA THR A 10 -12.12 15.54 20.91
C THR A 10 -11.21 15.57 19.70
N PHE A 11 -11.80 15.76 18.52
CA PHE A 11 -11.09 16.12 17.30
C PHE A 11 -11.09 17.65 17.15
N VAL A 12 -9.92 18.25 17.02
CA VAL A 12 -9.72 19.68 16.76
C VAL A 12 -9.28 19.84 15.31
N GLY A 13 -10.22 20.26 14.46
CA GLY A 13 -10.13 20.21 13.01
C GLY A 13 -10.80 18.96 12.44
N SER A 14 -11.55 19.12 11.34
CA SER A 14 -12.44 18.11 10.78
C SER A 14 -12.15 17.75 9.31
N GLY A 15 -10.93 17.98 8.83
CA GLY A 15 -10.55 17.58 7.47
C GLY A 15 -10.45 16.06 7.27
N ILE A 16 -10.12 15.64 6.05
CA ILE A 16 -10.00 14.21 5.63
C ILE A 16 -9.18 13.35 6.59
N SER A 17 -8.11 13.89 7.19
CA SER A 17 -7.30 13.15 8.17
C SER A 17 -8.07 12.80 9.46
N ALA A 18 -8.91 13.71 9.94
CA ALA A 18 -9.81 13.46 11.06
C ALA A 18 -10.91 12.46 10.64
N SER A 19 -11.51 12.66 9.45
CA SER A 19 -12.60 11.83 8.94
C SER A 19 -12.22 10.36 8.78
N PHE A 20 -11.07 10.06 8.17
CA PHE A 20 -10.61 8.67 8.06
C PHE A 20 -10.29 8.06 9.42
N THR A 21 -9.73 8.85 10.35
CA THR A 21 -9.46 8.39 11.72
C THR A 21 -10.77 8.03 12.40
N LEU A 22 -11.79 8.87 12.24
CA LEU A 22 -13.12 8.65 12.78
C LEU A 22 -13.79 7.43 12.13
N ILE A 23 -13.82 7.31 10.80
CA ILE A 23 -14.39 6.14 10.09
C ILE A 23 -13.77 4.83 10.58
N ASN A 24 -12.45 4.78 10.69
CA ASN A 24 -11.73 3.58 11.14
C ASN A 24 -12.02 3.28 12.61
N PHE A 25 -12.01 4.30 13.47
CA PHE A 25 -12.30 4.16 14.90
C PHE A 25 -13.74 3.70 15.14
N LEU A 26 -14.71 4.33 14.49
CA LEU A 26 -16.12 3.96 14.56
C LEU A 26 -16.35 2.53 14.04
N SER A 27 -15.64 2.11 12.98
CA SER A 27 -15.73 0.74 12.47
C SER A 27 -15.22 -0.30 13.48
N LEU A 28 -14.20 0.03 14.29
CA LEU A 28 -13.75 -0.84 15.40
C LEU A 28 -14.79 -0.89 16.52
N LEU A 29 -15.43 0.23 16.86
CA LEU A 29 -16.48 0.29 17.89
C LEU A 29 -17.76 -0.47 17.50
N ASP A 30 -18.09 -0.51 16.21
CA ASP A 30 -19.27 -1.21 15.69
C ASP A 30 -19.30 -2.69 16.09
N LYS A 31 -18.13 -3.33 16.09
CA LYS A 31 -17.95 -4.75 16.44
C LYS A 31 -17.70 -5.00 17.94
N THR A 32 -17.72 -3.95 18.76
CA THR A 32 -17.26 -4.02 20.17
C THR A 32 -18.41 -3.83 21.15
N LEU A 33 -18.42 -4.62 22.24
CA LEU A 33 -19.30 -4.37 23.37
C LEU A 33 -18.66 -3.28 24.27
N LEU A 34 -19.34 -2.15 24.43
CA LEU A 34 -18.84 -1.03 25.24
C LEU A 34 -19.52 -1.04 26.62
N SER A 35 -18.74 -0.78 27.68
CA SER A 35 -19.24 -0.69 29.06
C SER A 35 -20.08 0.55 29.31
N LYS A 36 -19.85 1.57 28.49
CA LYS A 36 -20.52 2.85 28.57
C LYS A 36 -20.55 3.48 27.18
N LYS A 37 -21.55 4.35 26.98
CA LYS A 37 -21.62 5.22 25.80
C LYS A 37 -20.38 6.12 25.77
N LEU A 38 -19.70 6.18 24.62
CA LEU A 38 -18.54 7.07 24.41
C LEU A 38 -19.00 8.43 23.88
N SER A 39 -18.48 9.50 24.47
CA SER A 39 -18.73 10.87 24.00
C SER A 39 -17.60 11.34 23.09
N ILE A 40 -17.94 11.82 21.89
CA ILE A 40 -16.99 12.31 20.88
C ILE A 40 -17.39 13.74 20.51
N THR A 41 -16.42 14.66 20.53
CA THR A 41 -16.65 16.04 20.09
C THR A 41 -15.78 16.33 18.88
N ILE A 42 -16.34 16.96 17.86
CA ILE A 42 -15.64 17.39 16.66
C ILE A 42 -15.78 18.90 16.57
N ILE A 43 -14.64 19.60 16.60
CA ILE A 43 -14.59 21.06 16.58
C ILE A 43 -13.91 21.50 15.30
N ASP A 44 -14.54 22.41 14.57
CA ASP A 44 -13.92 23.07 13.42
C ASP A 44 -14.34 24.53 13.40
N ARG A 45 -13.45 25.42 12.92
CA ARG A 45 -13.79 26.83 12.76
C ARG A 45 -14.79 27.05 11.62
N TYR A 46 -14.90 26.09 10.71
CA TYR A 46 -15.83 26.12 9.60
C TYR A 46 -17.10 25.32 9.88
N ALA A 47 -18.19 25.70 9.20
CA ALA A 47 -19.49 25.04 9.36
C ALA A 47 -19.55 23.68 8.66
N GLU A 48 -18.73 23.51 7.62
CA GLU A 48 -18.64 22.27 6.86
C GLU A 48 -17.63 21.33 7.51
N PHE A 49 -18.13 20.24 8.08
CA PHE A 49 -17.31 19.21 8.70
C PHE A 49 -16.89 18.14 7.68
N ASN A 50 -15.88 17.36 8.05
CA ASN A 50 -15.43 16.11 7.43
C ASN A 50 -14.63 16.23 6.11
N THR A 51 -14.82 17.30 5.35
CA THR A 51 -14.27 17.44 3.98
C THR A 51 -12.96 18.24 3.96
N GLY A 52 -12.81 19.20 4.87
CA GLY A 52 -11.73 20.19 4.84
C GLY A 52 -11.82 21.10 3.61
N ILE A 53 -10.87 22.03 3.47
CA ILE A 53 -10.90 23.03 2.38
C ILE A 53 -10.90 22.37 1.00
N PRO A 54 -9.95 21.45 0.67
CA PRO A 54 -9.81 20.97 -0.69
C PRO A 54 -11.03 20.19 -1.16
N TYR A 55 -11.64 19.36 -0.32
CA TYR A 55 -12.77 18.52 -0.75
C TYR A 55 -14.14 19.13 -0.39
N GLY A 56 -14.11 20.31 0.24
CA GLY A 56 -15.27 21.07 0.71
C GLY A 56 -15.98 21.89 -0.37
N GLU A 57 -17.14 22.45 -0.02
CA GLU A 57 -17.87 23.45 -0.82
C GLU A 57 -16.99 24.65 -1.16
N ARG A 58 -16.04 24.97 -0.28
CA ARG A 58 -15.11 26.09 -0.47
C ARG A 58 -14.25 25.98 -1.72
N SER A 59 -14.11 24.78 -2.27
CA SER A 59 -13.36 24.51 -3.50
C SER A 59 -14.24 24.46 -4.76
N GLY A 60 -15.56 24.40 -4.59
CA GLY A 60 -16.51 24.20 -5.68
C GLY A 60 -16.49 22.78 -6.29
N PHE A 61 -17.49 22.52 -7.13
CA PHE A 61 -17.64 21.32 -7.94
C PHE A 61 -16.69 21.28 -9.14
N SER A 62 -16.34 22.39 -9.78
CA SER A 62 -15.55 22.35 -11.02
C SER A 62 -14.02 22.30 -10.83
N THR A 63 -13.58 21.86 -9.65
CA THR A 63 -12.16 21.66 -9.35
C THR A 63 -11.78 20.18 -9.41
N LEU A 64 -10.89 19.83 -10.32
CA LEU A 64 -10.44 18.45 -10.55
C LEU A 64 -9.30 18.03 -9.61
N LEU A 65 -9.14 16.72 -9.46
CA LEU A 65 -7.96 16.12 -8.84
C LEU A 65 -6.71 16.40 -9.68
N ILE A 66 -5.56 16.56 -9.02
CA ILE A 66 -4.27 16.76 -9.71
C ILE A 66 -3.64 15.45 -10.21
N THR A 67 -4.13 14.31 -9.73
CA THR A 67 -3.76 12.95 -10.14
C THR A 67 -5.00 12.18 -10.57
N SER A 68 -4.84 11.15 -11.40
CA SER A 68 -5.94 10.22 -11.72
C SER A 68 -6.48 9.54 -10.46
N LEU A 69 -7.71 9.03 -10.53
CA LEU A 69 -8.35 8.33 -9.42
C LEU A 69 -7.49 7.15 -8.90
N LYS A 70 -6.86 6.40 -9.82
CA LYS A 70 -5.94 5.30 -9.51
C LYS A 70 -4.83 5.71 -8.55
N ASN A 71 -4.23 6.88 -8.78
CA ASN A 71 -3.10 7.39 -8.00
C ASN A 71 -3.57 8.20 -6.79
N PHE A 72 -4.80 8.72 -6.82
CA PHE A 72 -5.39 9.48 -5.72
C PHE A 72 -5.81 8.57 -4.55
N LEU A 73 -6.53 7.48 -4.82
CA LEU A 73 -7.07 6.58 -3.78
C LEU A 73 -6.46 5.17 -3.86
N PRO A 74 -5.93 4.63 -2.74
CA PRO A 74 -5.55 3.23 -2.66
C PRO A 74 -6.77 2.32 -2.49
N GLU A 75 -6.60 1.02 -2.76
CA GLU A 75 -7.58 0.01 -2.36
C GLU A 75 -7.57 -0.22 -0.84
N PRO A 76 -8.71 -0.63 -0.22
CA PRO A 76 -10.01 -0.90 -0.84
C PRO A 76 -10.90 0.35 -1.04
N GLU A 77 -10.39 1.51 -0.66
CA GLU A 77 -11.18 2.74 -0.59
C GLU A 77 -11.59 3.24 -1.97
N ARG A 78 -10.70 3.11 -2.96
CA ARG A 78 -11.00 3.43 -4.36
C ARG A 78 -12.19 2.65 -4.90
N THR A 79 -12.22 1.32 -4.70
CA THR A 79 -13.37 0.49 -5.12
C THR A 79 -14.66 0.98 -4.48
N ARG A 80 -14.66 1.29 -3.18
CA ARG A 80 -15.86 1.78 -2.48
C ARG A 80 -16.33 3.13 -3.01
N PHE A 81 -15.38 4.01 -3.33
CA PHE A 81 -15.70 5.31 -3.92
C PHE A 81 -16.29 5.17 -5.32
N ILE A 82 -15.77 4.26 -6.16
CA ILE A 82 -16.33 3.99 -7.50
C ILE A 82 -17.76 3.47 -7.41
N VAL A 83 -18.05 2.53 -6.50
CA VAL A 83 -19.42 2.02 -6.31
C VAL A 83 -20.37 3.16 -5.94
N TRP A 84 -20.01 3.97 -4.96
CA TRP A 84 -20.80 5.14 -4.57
C TRP A 84 -20.93 6.16 -5.71
N LEU A 85 -19.86 6.39 -6.47
CA LEU A 85 -19.85 7.34 -7.59
C LEU A 85 -20.83 6.89 -8.67
N ASN A 86 -20.90 5.59 -8.99
CA ASN A 86 -21.83 5.05 -9.99
C ASN A 86 -23.30 5.29 -9.61
N GLU A 87 -23.61 5.21 -8.32
CA GLU A 87 -24.95 5.47 -7.79
C GLU A 87 -25.31 6.96 -7.80
N ASN A 88 -24.31 7.85 -7.79
CA ASN A 88 -24.48 9.30 -7.62
C ASN A 88 -24.09 10.13 -8.85
N LYS A 89 -23.53 9.52 -9.90
CA LYS A 89 -22.89 10.25 -11.01
C LYS A 89 -23.78 11.26 -11.70
N THR A 90 -25.08 10.97 -11.85
CA THR A 90 -26.01 11.84 -12.59
C THR A 90 -26.08 13.26 -12.03
N TRP A 91 -26.43 13.39 -10.75
CA TRP A 91 -26.56 14.71 -10.12
C TRP A 91 -25.20 15.36 -9.85
N LEU A 92 -24.16 14.56 -9.60
CA LEU A 92 -22.79 15.04 -9.41
C LEU A 92 -22.26 15.72 -10.68
N LEU A 93 -22.47 15.08 -11.84
CA LEU A 93 -22.06 15.62 -13.14
C LEU A 93 -22.92 16.83 -13.54
N GLU A 94 -24.20 16.86 -13.15
CA GLU A 94 -25.03 18.06 -13.33
C GLU A 94 -24.52 19.24 -12.51
N ALA A 95 -24.18 19.02 -11.23
CA ALA A 95 -23.58 20.05 -10.38
C ALA A 95 -22.22 20.52 -10.93
N TYR A 96 -21.38 19.59 -11.41
CA TYR A 96 -20.12 19.90 -12.08
C TYR A 96 -20.32 20.75 -13.34
N LYS A 97 -21.31 20.40 -14.17
CA LYS A 97 -21.65 21.17 -15.38
C LYS A 97 -22.17 22.57 -15.04
N ASN A 98 -23.07 22.69 -14.06
CA ASN A 98 -23.70 23.95 -13.69
C ASN A 98 -22.71 24.96 -13.08
N GLU A 99 -21.71 24.47 -12.35
CA GLU A 99 -20.61 25.31 -11.83
C GLU A 99 -19.43 25.41 -12.79
N GLY A 100 -19.42 24.70 -13.91
CA GLY A 100 -18.29 24.70 -14.85
C GLY A 100 -18.45 25.71 -15.97
N GLY A 101 -17.38 25.91 -16.74
CA GLY A 101 -17.40 26.66 -17.99
C GLY A 101 -17.02 25.81 -19.21
N VAL A 102 -16.29 26.43 -20.14
CA VAL A 102 -15.97 25.82 -21.45
C VAL A 102 -15.04 24.60 -21.35
N LEU A 103 -14.06 24.63 -20.43
CA LEU A 103 -13.16 23.51 -20.19
C LEU A 103 -13.88 22.35 -19.50
N THR A 104 -14.85 22.67 -18.62
CA THR A 104 -15.72 21.68 -17.99
C THR A 104 -16.59 20.96 -19.04
N GLU A 105 -17.20 21.69 -19.98
CA GLU A 105 -17.94 21.10 -21.10
C GLU A 105 -17.05 20.22 -21.99
N GLN A 106 -15.84 20.69 -22.32
CA GLN A 106 -14.86 19.91 -23.07
C GLN A 106 -14.46 18.63 -22.33
N TRP A 107 -14.27 18.70 -21.01
CA TRP A 107 -13.95 17.52 -20.19
C TRP A 107 -15.09 16.50 -20.22
N LEU A 108 -16.34 16.97 -20.05
CA LEU A 108 -17.53 16.11 -20.12
C LEU A 108 -17.68 15.44 -21.49
N HIS A 109 -17.44 16.18 -22.56
CA HIS A 109 -17.48 15.63 -23.91
C HIS A 109 -16.35 14.63 -24.17
N LYS A 110 -15.11 14.97 -23.77
CA LYS A 110 -13.93 14.13 -23.97
C LYS A 110 -14.08 12.76 -23.29
N HIS A 111 -14.69 12.72 -22.12
CA HIS A 111 -14.79 11.52 -21.28
C HIS A 111 -16.20 10.91 -21.25
N ALA A 112 -17.05 11.24 -22.21
CA ALA A 112 -18.45 10.81 -22.22
C ALA A 112 -18.60 9.28 -22.24
N GLU A 113 -17.76 8.58 -22.99
CA GLU A 113 -17.77 7.11 -23.11
C GLU A 113 -17.35 6.45 -21.79
N GLU A 114 -16.23 6.90 -21.21
CA GLU A 114 -15.74 6.37 -19.92
C GLU A 114 -16.76 6.61 -18.80
N ILE A 115 -17.38 7.80 -18.75
CA ILE A 115 -18.44 8.13 -17.79
C ILE A 115 -19.66 7.22 -17.97
N GLN A 116 -20.06 6.94 -19.21
CA GLN A 116 -21.18 6.05 -19.51
C GLN A 116 -20.89 4.62 -19.02
N ASN A 117 -19.67 4.13 -19.27
CA ASN A 117 -19.22 2.78 -18.94
C ASN A 117 -18.82 2.59 -17.47
N ASN A 118 -18.77 3.67 -16.68
CA ASN A 118 -18.26 3.69 -15.29
C ASN A 118 -16.74 3.46 -15.17
N ASP A 119 -15.98 3.83 -16.20
CA ASP A 119 -14.54 3.68 -16.27
C ASP A 119 -13.82 4.90 -15.67
N TRP A 120 -13.84 5.00 -14.35
CA TRP A 120 -13.33 6.18 -13.63
C TRP A 120 -11.83 6.15 -13.31
N ILE A 121 -11.18 5.00 -13.46
CA ILE A 121 -9.87 4.70 -12.83
C ILE A 121 -8.78 5.69 -13.27
N ASP A 122 -8.72 6.01 -14.55
CA ASP A 122 -7.69 6.90 -15.11
C ASP A 122 -8.15 8.35 -15.21
N LEU A 123 -9.39 8.65 -14.80
CA LEU A 123 -9.95 10.00 -14.85
C LEU A 123 -9.50 10.86 -13.67
N PHE A 124 -9.38 12.16 -13.94
CA PHE A 124 -9.11 13.19 -12.95
C PHE A 124 -10.44 13.79 -12.52
N LEU A 125 -11.02 13.24 -11.47
CA LEU A 125 -12.39 13.55 -11.06
C LEU A 125 -12.48 14.89 -10.32
N PRO A 126 -13.66 15.54 -10.33
CA PRO A 126 -13.96 16.61 -9.38
C PRO A 126 -13.69 16.20 -7.93
N ARG A 127 -12.80 16.92 -7.24
CA ARG A 127 -12.38 16.58 -5.87
C ARG A 127 -13.54 16.70 -4.87
N ARG A 128 -14.54 17.53 -5.16
CA ARG A 128 -15.77 17.67 -4.36
C ARG A 128 -16.57 16.37 -4.27
N PHE A 129 -16.57 15.55 -5.32
CA PHE A 129 -17.27 14.25 -5.32
C PHE A 129 -16.74 13.36 -4.19
N PHE A 130 -15.43 13.32 -4.01
CA PHE A 130 -14.80 12.58 -2.92
C PHE A 130 -15.11 13.18 -1.54
N GLY A 131 -15.19 14.51 -1.43
CA GLY A 131 -15.59 15.16 -0.18
C GLY A 131 -16.99 14.76 0.27
N ILE A 132 -17.96 14.79 -0.64
CA ILE A 132 -19.35 14.38 -0.38
C ILE A 132 -19.39 12.92 0.08
N TYR A 133 -18.72 12.03 -0.65
CA TYR A 133 -18.59 10.63 -0.28
C TYR A 133 -18.07 10.42 1.15
N ILE A 134 -16.99 11.11 1.53
CA ILE A 134 -16.42 10.97 2.87
C ILE A 134 -17.34 11.52 3.95
N ASP A 135 -17.97 12.67 3.72
CA ASP A 135 -18.93 13.26 4.65
C ASP A 135 -20.13 12.32 4.88
N GLU A 136 -20.70 11.75 3.82
CA GLU A 136 -21.76 10.75 3.92
C GLU A 136 -21.31 9.53 4.73
N ARG A 137 -20.12 8.99 4.47
CA ARG A 137 -19.62 7.82 5.20
C ARG A 137 -19.43 8.08 6.68
N VAL A 138 -18.89 9.24 7.05
CA VAL A 138 -18.75 9.65 8.46
C VAL A 138 -20.14 9.73 9.09
N LYS A 139 -21.06 10.50 8.49
CA LYS A 139 -22.42 10.72 9.03
C LYS A 139 -23.20 9.42 9.17
N GLN A 140 -23.14 8.53 8.16
CA GLN A 140 -23.79 7.22 8.20
C GLN A 140 -23.24 6.35 9.33
N LYS A 141 -21.91 6.31 9.54
CA LYS A 141 -21.30 5.53 10.63
C LYS A 141 -21.60 6.11 12.00
N ILE A 142 -21.62 7.43 12.15
CA ILE A 142 -22.06 8.09 13.39
C ILE A 142 -23.51 7.68 13.69
N LYS A 143 -24.43 7.91 12.75
CA LYS A 143 -25.86 7.61 12.91
C LYS A 143 -26.10 6.14 13.28
N LEU A 144 -25.39 5.21 12.63
CA LEU A 144 -25.47 3.78 12.93
C LEU A 144 -25.13 3.48 14.39
N LEU A 145 -24.08 4.08 14.94
CA LEU A 145 -23.61 3.81 16.30
C LEU A 145 -24.39 4.58 17.37
N GLU A 146 -24.88 5.77 17.05
CA GLU A 146 -25.82 6.50 17.90
C GLU A 146 -27.14 5.74 18.05
N ASN A 147 -27.66 5.17 16.96
CA ASN A 147 -28.83 4.30 16.99
C ASN A 147 -28.60 3.02 17.83
N LYS A 148 -27.37 2.51 17.86
CA LYS A 148 -26.95 1.40 18.75
C LYS A 148 -26.64 1.87 20.18
N ASN A 149 -26.85 3.15 20.50
CA ASN A 149 -26.53 3.81 21.76
C ASN A 149 -25.06 3.60 22.23
N LYS A 150 -24.13 3.42 21.28
CA LYS A 150 -22.70 3.17 21.56
C LYS A 150 -21.91 4.46 21.73
N ILE A 151 -22.29 5.50 20.99
CA ILE A 151 -21.61 6.79 21.00
C ILE A 151 -22.61 7.95 21.09
N GLU A 152 -22.13 9.12 21.46
CA GLU A 152 -22.79 10.42 21.33
C GLU A 152 -21.80 11.37 20.65
N VAL A 153 -22.17 11.97 19.52
CA VAL A 153 -21.30 12.89 18.79
C VAL A 153 -21.81 14.33 18.88
N THR A 154 -20.93 15.26 19.22
CA THR A 154 -21.23 16.70 19.24
C THR A 154 -20.35 17.43 18.23
N PHE A 155 -20.97 18.18 17.33
CA PHE A 155 -20.27 19.07 16.40
C PHE A 155 -20.28 20.50 16.95
N ILE A 156 -19.13 21.18 16.91
CA ILE A 156 -18.98 22.55 17.39
C ILE A 156 -18.30 23.39 16.30
N LYS A 157 -18.98 24.42 15.81
CA LYS A 157 -18.45 25.40 14.87
C LYS A 157 -17.77 26.54 15.64
N GLU A 158 -16.54 26.35 16.07
CA GLU A 158 -15.71 27.34 16.78
C GLU A 158 -14.22 27.09 16.55
N GLU A 159 -13.38 28.10 16.77
CA GLU A 159 -11.93 27.93 16.76
C GLU A 159 -11.43 27.58 18.17
N VAL A 160 -10.62 26.53 18.29
CA VAL A 160 -9.90 26.26 19.55
C VAL A 160 -8.68 27.16 19.60
N VAL A 161 -8.60 28.01 20.63
CA VAL A 161 -7.50 28.99 20.77
C VAL A 161 -6.49 28.59 21.84
N ASP A 162 -6.82 27.66 22.73
CA ASP A 162 -5.90 27.15 23.74
C ASP A 162 -6.25 25.73 24.20
N ILE A 163 -5.24 24.99 24.68
CA ILE A 163 -5.40 23.70 25.35
C ILE A 163 -4.51 23.68 26.59
N ALA A 164 -5.08 23.32 27.74
CA ALA A 164 -4.38 23.19 29.02
C ALA A 164 -4.64 21.79 29.61
N GLU A 165 -3.60 21.10 30.05
CA GLU A 165 -3.74 19.83 30.78
C GLU A 165 -4.26 20.09 32.21
N ASN A 166 -5.23 19.30 32.66
CA ASN A 166 -5.74 19.27 34.02
C ASN A 166 -6.12 17.84 34.41
N ASP A 167 -5.50 17.26 35.44
CA ASP A 167 -5.81 15.94 36.02
C ASP A 167 -6.02 14.82 34.97
N ASN A 168 -5.02 14.60 34.10
CA ASN A 168 -5.07 13.62 32.98
C ASN A 168 -6.17 13.90 31.93
N THR A 169 -6.71 15.11 31.90
CA THR A 169 -7.63 15.60 30.87
C THR A 169 -7.13 16.91 30.28
N TYR A 170 -7.76 17.37 29.21
CA TYR A 170 -7.42 18.61 28.51
C TYR A 170 -8.62 19.54 28.51
N ASN A 171 -8.44 20.72 29.07
CA ASN A 171 -9.37 21.84 28.96
C ASN A 171 -9.01 22.66 27.72
N MET A 172 -9.96 22.81 26.81
CA MET A 172 -9.85 23.59 25.59
C MET A 172 -10.65 24.88 25.73
N VAL A 173 -10.03 26.00 25.36
CA VAL A 173 -10.67 27.32 25.30
C VAL A 173 -11.03 27.61 23.84
N LEU A 174 -12.28 27.97 23.59
CA LEU A 174 -12.78 28.32 22.26
C LEU A 174 -12.69 29.84 22.02
N SER A 175 -12.79 30.27 20.76
CA SER A 175 -12.76 31.68 20.33
C SER A 175 -13.84 32.55 20.98
N ASN A 176 -14.93 31.95 21.44
CA ASN A 176 -16.06 32.60 22.11
C ASN A 176 -15.99 32.51 23.65
N ASP A 177 -14.80 32.20 24.20
CA ASP A 177 -14.53 32.01 25.63
C ASP A 177 -15.29 30.84 26.31
N ALA A 178 -15.91 29.96 25.53
CA ALA A 178 -16.46 28.71 26.05
C ALA A 178 -15.34 27.69 26.34
N ASN A 179 -15.59 26.79 27.29
CA ASN A 179 -14.65 25.75 27.69
C ASN A 179 -15.20 24.36 27.42
N LEU A 180 -14.31 23.46 26.98
CA LEU A 180 -14.59 22.03 26.79
C LEU A 180 -13.50 21.18 27.46
N CYS A 181 -13.88 20.20 28.27
CA CYS A 181 -12.95 19.26 28.88
C CYS A 181 -12.98 17.92 28.14
N SER A 182 -11.83 17.37 27.77
CA SER A 182 -11.70 16.10 27.05
C SER A 182 -10.62 15.21 27.63
N LYS A 183 -10.82 13.89 27.64
CA LYS A 183 -9.77 12.94 28.07
C LYS A 183 -8.67 12.78 27.03
N LYS A 184 -9.02 12.84 25.75
CA LYS A 184 -8.11 12.68 24.62
C LYS A 184 -8.38 13.73 23.57
N VAL A 185 -7.32 14.35 23.08
CA VAL A 185 -7.39 15.34 22.02
C VAL A 185 -6.63 14.85 20.81
N ILE A 186 -7.27 14.90 19.64
CA ILE A 186 -6.65 14.66 18.34
C ILE A 186 -6.58 16.03 17.66
N LEU A 187 -5.37 16.55 17.52
CA LEU A 187 -5.10 17.80 16.82
C LEU A 187 -4.95 17.50 15.32
N SER A 188 -5.98 17.85 14.56
CA SER A 188 -6.14 17.62 13.12
C SER A 188 -6.50 18.89 12.34
N VAL A 189 -5.81 19.99 12.67
CA VAL A 189 -6.07 21.35 12.15
C VAL A 189 -5.66 21.58 10.69
N GLY A 190 -5.09 20.57 10.03
CA GLY A 190 -4.64 20.66 8.63
C GLY A 190 -3.27 21.31 8.47
N SER A 191 -2.98 21.75 7.24
CA SER A 191 -1.73 22.45 6.90
C SER A 191 -1.72 23.85 7.52
N LEU A 192 -0.52 24.40 7.75
CA LEU A 192 -0.38 25.77 8.23
C LEU A 192 -1.01 26.77 7.22
N PRO A 193 -1.53 27.92 7.68
CA PRO A 193 -2.11 28.90 6.78
C PRO A 193 -1.09 29.43 5.75
N VAL A 194 -1.60 29.93 4.64
CA VAL A 194 -0.77 30.59 3.61
C VAL A 194 -0.37 31.98 4.10
N GLN A 195 0.87 32.39 3.80
CA GLN A 195 1.32 33.75 4.09
C GLN A 195 0.59 34.75 3.19
N LYS A 196 0.00 35.80 3.78
CA LYS A 196 -0.43 36.99 3.04
C LYS A 196 0.82 37.76 2.58
N LEU A 197 1.01 37.86 1.27
CA LEU A 197 2.19 38.45 0.65
C LEU A 197 2.16 39.98 0.66
N TRP A 198 0.98 40.59 0.54
CA TRP A 198 0.89 42.04 0.37
C TRP A 198 -0.16 42.69 1.28
N LYS A 199 0.21 43.78 1.95
CA LYS A 199 -0.62 44.64 2.85
C LYS A 199 -1.44 43.92 3.94
N ASN A 200 -1.16 42.64 4.23
CA ASN A 200 -1.82 41.81 5.24
C ASN A 200 -3.37 41.74 5.16
N LYS A 201 -3.96 42.00 4.00
CA LYS A 201 -5.41 41.89 3.74
C LYS A 201 -5.72 40.62 2.95
N GLU A 202 -6.94 40.09 3.05
CA GLU A 202 -7.37 38.92 2.26
C GLU A 202 -7.47 39.24 0.77
N VAL A 203 -8.09 40.37 0.46
CA VAL A 203 -8.23 40.93 -0.88
C VAL A 203 -7.94 42.43 -0.81
N ILE A 204 -7.27 42.96 -1.83
CA ILE A 204 -6.98 44.38 -2.00
C ILE A 204 -7.49 44.76 -3.37
N GLU A 205 -8.40 45.72 -3.42
CA GLU A 205 -9.03 46.18 -4.64
C GLU A 205 -8.86 47.69 -4.76
N THR A 206 -8.37 48.11 -5.92
CA THR A 206 -8.22 49.51 -6.35
C THR A 206 -8.66 49.58 -7.82
N GLU A 207 -8.73 50.79 -8.40
CA GLU A 207 -9.20 50.99 -9.78
C GLU A 207 -8.49 50.07 -10.81
N ASN A 208 -7.17 49.88 -10.68
CA ASN A 208 -6.36 49.13 -11.63
C ASN A 208 -5.71 47.86 -11.04
N LEU A 209 -6.08 47.46 -9.82
CA LEU A 209 -5.51 46.27 -9.18
C LEU A 209 -6.53 45.53 -8.32
N LEU A 210 -6.63 44.22 -8.58
CA LEU A 210 -7.20 43.22 -7.69
C LEU A 210 -6.11 42.25 -7.25
N PHE A 211 -5.69 42.35 -5.98
CA PHE A 211 -4.76 41.41 -5.35
C PHE A 211 -5.51 40.47 -4.41
N VAL A 212 -5.43 39.17 -4.67
CA VAL A 212 -6.06 38.12 -3.87
C VAL A 212 -4.99 37.35 -3.09
N ASN A 213 -4.86 37.63 -1.78
CA ASN A 213 -3.91 36.93 -0.92
C ASN A 213 -4.38 35.52 -0.52
N THR A 214 -5.70 35.31 -0.43
CA THR A 214 -6.31 34.07 0.08
C THR A 214 -7.46 33.64 -0.83
N PRO A 215 -7.17 32.94 -1.95
CA PRO A 215 -8.18 32.64 -2.96
C PRO A 215 -9.32 31.73 -2.50
N TYR A 216 -9.15 31.05 -1.36
CA TYR A 216 -10.15 30.15 -0.79
C TYR A 216 -10.94 30.77 0.36
N GLU A 217 -10.68 32.03 0.75
CA GLU A 217 -11.39 32.71 1.85
C GLU A 217 -12.33 33.82 1.30
N PRO A 218 -13.65 33.77 1.58
CA PRO A 218 -14.35 32.76 2.37
C PRO A 218 -14.53 31.42 1.60
N ASN A 219 -14.58 31.47 0.27
CA ASN A 219 -14.60 30.32 -0.64
C ASN A 219 -14.07 30.74 -2.02
N LEU A 220 -13.74 29.77 -2.87
CA LEU A 220 -13.19 29.99 -4.20
C LEU A 220 -14.20 30.67 -5.14
N ILE A 221 -15.46 30.23 -5.13
CA ILE A 221 -16.52 30.73 -6.03
C ILE A 221 -16.71 32.25 -5.85
N SER A 222 -16.90 32.71 -4.60
CA SER A 222 -17.02 34.13 -4.28
C SER A 222 -15.77 34.94 -4.66
N THR A 223 -14.60 34.31 -4.68
CA THR A 223 -13.37 34.95 -5.13
C THR A 223 -13.35 35.07 -6.65
N ILE A 224 -13.76 34.02 -7.38
CA ILE A 224 -13.93 34.05 -8.84
C ILE A 224 -14.97 35.11 -9.23
N ASP A 225 -16.10 35.25 -8.53
CA ASP A 225 -17.11 36.29 -8.78
C ASP A 225 -16.55 37.71 -8.62
N LYS A 226 -15.62 37.91 -7.68
CA LYS A 226 -14.91 39.19 -7.54
C LYS A 226 -13.97 39.44 -8.72
N MET A 227 -13.22 38.41 -9.14
CA MET A 227 -12.36 38.50 -10.32
C MET A 227 -13.18 38.79 -11.57
N ASP A 228 -14.30 38.11 -11.78
CA ASP A 228 -15.22 38.33 -12.90
C ASP A 228 -15.69 39.79 -12.96
N ARG A 229 -16.19 40.35 -11.84
CA ARG A 229 -16.61 41.76 -11.78
C ARG A 229 -15.49 42.73 -12.12
N PHE A 230 -14.29 42.52 -11.56
CA PHE A 230 -13.12 43.35 -11.85
C PHE A 230 -12.73 43.29 -13.35
N LEU A 231 -12.71 42.09 -13.93
CA LEU A 231 -12.40 41.88 -15.34
C LEU A 231 -13.46 42.50 -16.26
N ARG A 232 -14.75 42.41 -15.92
CA ARG A 232 -15.85 43.05 -16.67
C ARG A 232 -15.67 44.56 -16.71
N GLN A 233 -15.40 45.19 -15.57
CA GLN A 233 -15.20 46.64 -15.48
C GLN A 233 -14.03 47.10 -16.35
N ARG A 234 -12.89 46.39 -16.30
CA ARG A 234 -11.73 46.70 -17.16
C ARG A 234 -12.02 46.51 -18.64
N SER A 235 -12.70 45.41 -19.01
CA SER A 235 -13.06 45.10 -20.40
C SER A 235 -14.02 46.14 -21.00
N GLN A 236 -15.02 46.58 -20.22
CA GLN A 236 -15.93 47.68 -20.58
C GLN A 236 -15.20 49.01 -20.79
N ALA A 237 -14.14 49.26 -20.02
CA ALA A 237 -13.24 50.40 -20.20
C ALA A 237 -12.17 50.19 -21.31
N HIS A 238 -12.26 49.09 -22.07
CA HIS A 238 -11.31 48.69 -23.11
C HIS A 238 -9.85 48.58 -22.63
N LYS A 239 -9.64 48.36 -21.32
CA LYS A 239 -8.32 48.17 -20.71
C LYS A 239 -7.88 46.71 -20.82
N LYS A 240 -6.60 46.49 -21.14
CA LYS A 240 -5.98 45.16 -21.08
C LYS A 240 -5.73 44.75 -19.63
N THR A 241 -5.70 43.44 -19.37
CA THR A 241 -5.44 42.89 -18.04
C THR A 241 -4.36 41.81 -18.11
N ASN A 242 -3.21 42.09 -17.52
CA ASN A 242 -2.17 41.10 -17.22
C ASN A 242 -2.41 40.46 -15.84
N VAL A 243 -2.25 39.14 -15.80
CA VAL A 243 -2.48 38.29 -14.63
C VAL A 243 -1.14 37.79 -14.07
N LEU A 244 -0.93 37.93 -12.77
CA LEU A 244 0.20 37.35 -12.05
C LEU A 244 -0.31 36.28 -11.09
N ILE A 245 0.17 35.04 -11.23
CA ILE A 245 -0.08 33.95 -10.28
C ILE A 245 1.24 33.65 -9.56
N ILE A 246 1.27 33.90 -8.26
CA ILE A 246 2.46 33.72 -7.43
C ILE A 246 2.45 32.30 -6.87
N GLY A 247 3.18 31.40 -7.52
CA GLY A 247 3.25 29.98 -7.20
C GLY A 247 3.25 29.10 -8.45
N ALA A 248 3.47 27.81 -8.25
CA ALA A 248 3.37 26.78 -9.29
C ALA A 248 2.97 25.42 -8.66
N ASN A 249 2.13 25.47 -7.62
CA ASN A 249 1.57 24.29 -6.95
C ASN A 249 0.14 24.02 -7.46
N ALA A 250 -0.56 23.07 -6.83
CA ALA A 250 -1.93 22.72 -7.21
C ALA A 250 -2.87 23.93 -7.25
N SER A 251 -2.78 24.85 -6.27
CA SER A 251 -3.60 26.06 -6.25
C SER A 251 -3.31 27.00 -7.42
N ALA A 252 -2.05 27.12 -7.86
CA ALA A 252 -1.70 27.93 -9.03
C ALA A 252 -2.32 27.37 -10.33
N LEU A 253 -2.24 26.04 -10.51
CA LEU A 253 -2.85 25.35 -11.64
C LEU A 253 -4.38 25.45 -11.63
N GLU A 254 -4.98 25.28 -10.46
CA GLU A 254 -6.42 25.40 -10.24
C GLU A 254 -6.94 26.80 -10.60
N ILE A 255 -6.26 27.86 -10.13
CA ILE A 255 -6.64 29.23 -10.46
C ILE A 255 -6.50 29.49 -11.96
N LEU A 256 -5.39 29.08 -12.58
CA LEU A 256 -5.21 29.26 -14.02
C LEU A 256 -6.31 28.55 -14.83
N TYR A 257 -6.65 27.32 -14.45
CA TYR A 257 -7.72 26.56 -15.09
C TYR A 257 -9.06 27.26 -14.93
N LYS A 258 -9.43 27.68 -13.71
CA LYS A 258 -10.71 28.37 -13.45
C LYS A 258 -10.84 29.68 -14.22
N LEU A 259 -9.77 30.46 -14.30
CA LEU A 259 -9.74 31.68 -15.11
C LEU A 259 -9.97 31.37 -16.59
N ASN A 260 -9.46 30.26 -17.13
CA ASN A 260 -9.67 29.89 -18.52
C ASN A 260 -10.99 29.12 -18.76
N ASP A 261 -11.55 28.49 -17.73
CA ASP A 261 -12.84 27.78 -17.78
C ASP A 261 -14.01 28.78 -17.82
N HIS A 262 -14.03 29.72 -16.88
CA HIS A 262 -15.12 30.70 -16.73
C HIS A 262 -14.89 32.02 -17.46
N LEU A 263 -13.63 32.44 -17.56
CA LEU A 263 -13.25 33.81 -17.94
C LEU A 263 -12.33 33.82 -19.16
N GLY A 264 -12.16 32.66 -19.83
CA GLY A 264 -11.28 32.47 -20.98
C GLY A 264 -11.92 32.71 -22.34
N SER A 265 -13.19 33.14 -22.39
CA SER A 265 -13.87 33.48 -23.65
C SER A 265 -13.45 34.88 -24.16
N ASN A 266 -13.71 35.19 -25.43
CA ASN A 266 -13.49 36.51 -26.07
C ASN A 266 -14.20 37.69 -25.36
N GLN A 267 -14.85 37.45 -24.21
CA GLN A 267 -15.56 38.42 -23.40
C GLN A 267 -14.63 39.34 -22.58
N TYR A 268 -13.38 38.93 -22.33
CA TYR A 268 -12.42 39.68 -21.51
C TYR A 268 -11.14 40.02 -22.27
N ASN A 269 -10.66 41.26 -22.10
CA ASN A 269 -9.36 41.72 -22.60
C ASN A 269 -8.18 41.21 -21.72
N LEU A 270 -8.15 39.91 -21.44
CA LEU A 270 -7.02 39.26 -20.78
C LEU A 270 -5.84 39.22 -21.75
N ASN A 271 -4.69 39.77 -21.36
CA ASN A 271 -3.52 39.89 -22.21
C ASN A 271 -2.51 38.79 -21.86
N ASP A 272 -1.70 38.97 -20.82
CA ASP A 272 -0.64 38.02 -20.45
C ASP A 272 -0.90 37.32 -19.11
N PHE A 273 -0.42 36.09 -18.99
CA PHE A 273 -0.36 35.32 -17.75
C PHE A 273 1.09 35.07 -17.36
N VAL A 274 1.44 35.46 -16.14
CA VAL A 274 2.78 35.27 -15.59
C VAL A 274 2.71 34.41 -14.33
N PHE A 275 3.47 33.33 -14.32
CA PHE A 275 3.74 32.57 -13.10
C PHE A 275 5.03 33.08 -12.45
N LEU A 276 5.02 33.29 -11.14
CA LEU A 276 6.22 33.57 -10.35
C LEU A 276 6.42 32.44 -9.34
N SER A 277 7.45 31.61 -9.53
CA SER A 277 7.76 30.55 -8.58
C SER A 277 9.25 30.36 -8.39
N THR A 278 9.67 29.84 -7.24
CA THR A 278 11.09 29.77 -6.85
C THR A 278 11.98 29.05 -7.86
N GLN A 279 11.45 28.11 -8.65
CA GLN A 279 12.25 27.33 -9.61
C GLN A 279 11.91 27.63 -11.07
N GLY A 280 10.88 28.43 -11.36
CA GLY A 280 10.46 28.70 -12.74
C GLY A 280 10.03 27.46 -13.52
N ARG A 281 9.52 26.43 -12.83
CA ARG A 281 9.09 25.15 -13.44
C ARG A 281 7.61 24.88 -13.22
N THR A 282 6.91 24.50 -14.29
CA THR A 282 5.53 23.99 -14.23
C THR A 282 5.52 22.49 -13.94
N PRO A 283 4.49 21.96 -13.29
CA PRO A 283 4.29 20.51 -13.19
C PRO A 283 4.17 19.85 -14.56
N ASP A 284 4.65 18.61 -14.67
CA ASP A 284 4.65 17.82 -15.90
C ASP A 284 3.42 16.90 -15.97
N ALA A 285 2.91 16.64 -17.17
CA ALA A 285 1.79 15.73 -17.42
C ALA A 285 2.08 14.69 -18.51
N VAL A 286 3.17 14.85 -19.27
CA VAL A 286 3.41 14.06 -20.47
C VAL A 286 4.16 12.79 -20.10
N ILE A 287 3.53 11.64 -20.37
CA ILE A 287 4.17 10.34 -20.17
C ILE A 287 4.65 9.82 -21.52
N ASP A 288 5.97 9.71 -21.68
CA ASP A 288 6.58 9.01 -22.80
C ASP A 288 6.67 7.51 -22.47
N GLN A 289 5.68 6.73 -22.92
CA GLN A 289 5.57 5.31 -22.56
C GLN A 289 6.78 4.48 -23.02
N GLN A 290 7.31 4.77 -24.22
CA GLN A 290 8.43 4.02 -24.79
C GLN A 290 9.73 4.28 -24.01
N ARG A 291 10.02 5.55 -23.69
CA ARG A 291 11.23 5.90 -22.93
C ARG A 291 11.07 5.67 -21.43
N LYS A 292 9.84 5.64 -20.90
CA LYS A 292 9.55 5.25 -19.51
C LYS A 292 10.02 3.82 -19.22
N GLU A 293 9.73 2.86 -20.10
CA GLU A 293 10.12 1.45 -19.91
C GLU A 293 11.64 1.22 -19.94
N THR A 294 12.38 2.10 -20.59
CA THR A 294 13.84 2.00 -20.74
C THR A 294 14.63 2.89 -19.78
N PHE A 295 13.95 3.80 -19.06
CA PHE A 295 14.61 4.68 -18.10
C PHE A 295 14.98 3.93 -16.82
N GLU A 296 16.26 4.01 -16.44
CA GLU A 296 16.76 3.47 -15.18
C GLU A 296 17.27 4.57 -14.26
N ALA A 297 16.95 4.46 -12.96
CA ALA A 297 17.53 5.30 -11.92
C ALA A 297 18.97 4.85 -11.59
N VAL A 298 19.90 5.05 -12.53
CA VAL A 298 21.28 4.53 -12.50
C VAL A 298 22.02 4.93 -11.22
N HIS A 299 21.86 6.16 -10.74
CA HIS A 299 22.54 6.64 -9.55
C HIS A 299 21.99 6.00 -8.27
N LEU A 300 20.66 5.87 -8.15
CA LEU A 300 20.02 5.15 -7.05
C LEU A 300 20.34 3.65 -7.10
N ASN A 301 20.31 3.03 -8.27
CA ASN A 301 20.64 1.61 -8.46
C ASN A 301 22.08 1.29 -8.07
N LYS A 302 23.04 2.21 -8.30
CA LYS A 302 24.42 2.07 -7.80
C LYS A 302 24.50 2.00 -6.28
N LEU A 303 23.58 2.64 -5.54
CA LEU A 303 23.55 2.58 -4.08
C LEU A 303 23.03 1.25 -3.54
N GLN A 304 22.27 0.47 -4.33
CA GLN A 304 21.75 -0.84 -3.91
C GLN A 304 22.88 -1.79 -3.45
N ARG A 305 24.06 -1.69 -4.04
CA ARG A 305 25.22 -2.54 -3.75
C ARG A 305 26.15 -2.02 -2.64
N LYS A 306 25.89 -0.85 -2.07
CA LYS A 306 26.75 -0.27 -1.00
C LYS A 306 26.35 -0.79 0.37
N ASN A 307 27.33 -1.08 1.23
CA ASN A 307 27.07 -1.57 2.60
C ASN A 307 26.54 -0.48 3.54
N ALA A 308 27.01 0.76 3.40
CA ALA A 308 26.59 1.89 4.22
C ALA A 308 25.80 2.90 3.37
N LEU A 309 24.65 3.34 3.88
CA LEU A 309 23.77 4.32 3.25
C LEU A 309 23.47 5.46 4.22
N SER A 310 23.28 6.65 3.66
CA SER A 310 22.78 7.82 4.40
C SER A 310 21.68 8.51 3.61
N ALA A 311 20.82 9.24 4.31
CA ALA A 311 19.76 10.04 3.72
C ALA A 311 20.31 10.99 2.66
N LYS A 312 21.45 11.63 2.96
CA LYS A 312 22.15 12.53 2.04
C LYS A 312 22.63 11.82 0.78
N SER A 313 23.15 10.59 0.90
CA SER A 313 23.61 9.82 -0.27
C SER A 313 22.45 9.45 -1.21
N ILE A 314 21.31 9.03 -0.64
CA ILE A 314 20.10 8.67 -1.40
C ILE A 314 19.53 9.92 -2.08
N ALA A 315 19.40 11.03 -1.34
CA ALA A 315 18.91 12.28 -1.88
C ALA A 315 19.80 12.81 -3.02
N LYS A 316 21.13 12.76 -2.86
CA LYS A 316 22.06 13.14 -3.93
C LYS A 316 21.86 12.27 -5.17
N ALA A 317 21.76 10.95 -5.01
CA ALA A 317 21.52 10.04 -6.13
C ALA A 317 20.18 10.32 -6.83
N ALA A 318 19.10 10.55 -6.07
CA ALA A 318 17.81 10.92 -6.63
C ALA A 318 17.88 12.23 -7.43
N PHE A 319 18.60 13.25 -6.93
CA PHE A 319 18.77 14.50 -7.67
C PHE A 319 19.58 14.34 -8.96
N GLU A 320 20.60 13.48 -8.97
CA GLU A 320 21.34 13.18 -10.21
C GLU A 320 20.46 12.43 -11.21
N ASP A 321 19.68 11.42 -10.78
CA ASP A 321 18.76 10.71 -11.67
C ASP A 321 17.68 11.64 -12.26
N ILE A 322 17.16 12.59 -11.46
CA ILE A 322 16.26 13.64 -11.95
C ILE A 322 16.98 14.55 -12.97
N LYS A 323 18.23 14.92 -12.72
CA LYS A 323 19.02 15.76 -13.63
C LYS A 323 19.31 15.06 -14.95
N GLU A 324 19.60 13.76 -14.93
CA GLU A 324 19.77 12.97 -16.16
C GLU A 324 18.45 12.89 -16.96
N SER A 325 17.31 12.71 -16.28
CA SER A 325 15.99 12.79 -16.92
C SER A 325 15.73 14.16 -17.57
N ASP A 326 16.07 15.25 -16.87
CA ASP A 326 15.95 16.63 -17.40
C ASP A 326 16.79 16.80 -18.68
N LYS A 327 18.02 16.27 -18.73
CA LYS A 327 18.91 16.37 -19.91
C LYS A 327 18.35 15.69 -21.16
N ILE A 328 17.67 14.56 -20.99
CA ILE A 328 17.04 13.82 -22.09
C ILE A 328 15.59 14.27 -22.36
N GLN A 329 15.12 15.29 -21.64
CA GLN A 329 13.77 15.86 -21.76
C GLN A 329 12.67 14.78 -21.63
N LEU A 330 12.84 13.85 -20.69
CA LEU A 330 11.88 12.75 -20.49
C LEU A 330 10.70 13.13 -19.58
N GLY A 331 10.92 14.11 -18.70
CA GLY A 331 9.88 14.64 -17.82
C GLY A 331 9.68 13.86 -16.52
N ALA A 332 9.06 14.51 -15.55
CA ALA A 332 8.77 13.94 -14.24
C ALA A 332 7.64 12.89 -14.31
N ALA A 333 6.65 13.09 -15.17
CA ALA A 333 5.51 12.17 -15.29
C ALA A 333 5.94 10.77 -15.79
N SER A 334 6.99 10.72 -16.61
CA SER A 334 7.60 9.47 -17.10
C SER A 334 8.54 8.81 -16.09
N THR A 335 9.14 9.55 -15.16
CA THR A 335 10.27 9.06 -14.32
C THR A 335 9.98 8.95 -12.83
N VAL A 336 8.91 9.59 -12.33
CA VAL A 336 8.59 9.66 -10.91
C VAL A 336 8.41 8.29 -10.27
N ASP A 337 7.75 7.34 -10.95
CA ASP A 337 7.51 5.99 -10.45
C ASP A 337 8.84 5.24 -10.25
N THR A 338 9.70 5.23 -11.27
CA THR A 338 11.00 4.55 -11.25
C THR A 338 11.92 5.11 -10.16
N ILE A 339 12.04 6.44 -10.09
CA ILE A 339 12.90 7.10 -9.10
C ILE A 339 12.34 6.90 -7.68
N SER A 340 11.02 7.03 -7.50
CA SER A 340 10.36 6.85 -6.19
C SER A 340 10.47 5.43 -5.67
N ALA A 341 10.30 4.43 -6.53
CA ALA A 341 10.52 3.04 -6.20
C ALA A 341 11.98 2.78 -5.81
N ALA A 342 12.93 3.31 -6.58
CA ALA A 342 14.35 3.10 -6.36
C ALA A 342 14.84 3.68 -5.03
N PHE A 343 14.51 4.94 -4.71
CA PHE A 343 14.89 5.49 -3.40
C PHE A 343 14.06 4.88 -2.27
N GLY A 344 12.78 4.57 -2.49
CA GLY A 344 11.91 3.92 -1.50
C GLY A 344 12.47 2.58 -1.03
N ALA A 345 12.98 1.76 -1.95
CA ALA A 345 13.67 0.51 -1.64
C ALA A 345 14.91 0.72 -0.76
N LEU A 346 15.68 1.80 -1.00
CA LEU A 346 16.87 2.14 -0.20
C LEU A 346 16.52 2.66 1.20
N LEU A 347 15.37 3.34 1.37
CA LEU A 347 14.95 3.83 2.68
C LEU A 347 14.76 2.70 3.69
N THR A 348 14.34 1.51 3.27
CA THR A 348 14.15 0.34 4.15
C THR A 348 15.43 -0.14 4.85
N ARG A 349 16.59 0.33 4.36
CA ARG A 349 17.92 -0.01 4.85
C ARG A 349 18.54 1.09 5.71
N LEU A 350 17.84 2.20 5.90
CA LEU A 350 18.29 3.29 6.74
C LEU A 350 17.89 3.06 8.20
N GLU A 351 18.80 3.35 9.11
CA GLU A 351 18.50 3.47 10.53
C GLU A 351 17.58 4.66 10.82
N TYR A 352 16.92 4.64 11.98
CA TYR A 352 15.93 5.64 12.40
C TYR A 352 16.42 7.09 12.22
N ASN A 353 17.65 7.39 12.63
CA ASN A 353 18.21 8.75 12.54
C ASN A 353 18.35 9.23 11.09
N GLU A 354 18.74 8.35 10.17
CA GLU A 354 18.85 8.68 8.75
C GLU A 354 17.46 8.78 8.09
N LEU A 355 16.51 7.90 8.46
CA LEU A 355 15.12 8.03 8.03
C LEU A 355 14.51 9.38 8.45
N SER A 356 14.77 9.82 9.68
CA SER A 356 14.30 11.11 10.18
C SER A 356 14.92 12.28 9.41
N LYS A 357 16.23 12.24 9.14
CA LYS A 357 16.89 13.24 8.28
C LYS A 357 16.27 13.27 6.88
N PHE A 358 15.96 12.11 6.30
CA PHE A 358 15.29 12.04 5.00
C PHE A 358 13.89 12.68 5.04
N ALA A 359 13.11 12.35 6.07
CA ALA A 359 11.77 12.90 6.29
C ALA A 359 11.79 14.43 6.43
N CYS A 360 12.78 14.97 7.18
CA CYS A 360 12.86 16.39 7.48
C CYS A 360 13.44 17.23 6.33
N HIS A 361 14.45 16.72 5.62
CA HIS A 361 15.30 17.56 4.75
C HIS A 361 15.22 17.22 3.27
N TYR A 362 14.89 15.98 2.89
CA TYR A 362 15.09 15.51 1.52
C TYR A 362 13.80 15.09 0.80
N GLY A 363 12.86 14.43 1.48
CA GLY A 363 11.66 13.90 0.83
C GLY A 363 10.82 14.97 0.12
N ASN A 364 10.64 16.15 0.74
CA ASN A 364 9.91 17.27 0.11
C ASN A 364 10.70 17.94 -1.02
N GLU A 365 12.02 18.02 -0.92
CA GLU A 365 12.86 18.61 -1.97
C GLU A 365 12.87 17.76 -3.25
N ILE A 366 12.90 16.42 -3.09
CA ILE A 366 12.71 15.49 -4.21
C ILE A 366 11.32 15.66 -4.82
N GLY A 367 10.28 15.65 -3.99
CA GLY A 367 8.89 15.82 -4.46
C GLY A 367 8.63 17.15 -5.18
N LYS A 368 9.30 18.24 -4.79
CA LYS A 368 9.22 19.54 -5.50
C LYS A 368 9.78 19.48 -6.93
N LYS A 369 10.73 18.60 -7.19
CA LYS A 369 11.36 18.42 -8.51
C LYS A 369 10.62 17.41 -9.39
N GLN A 370 9.83 16.51 -8.79
CA GLN A 370 9.05 15.49 -9.48
C GLN A 370 7.55 15.80 -9.49
N ARG A 371 7.18 17.08 -9.57
CA ARG A 371 5.76 17.47 -9.57
C ARG A 371 5.12 17.08 -10.89
N CYS A 372 4.05 16.32 -10.78
CA CYS A 372 3.18 15.99 -11.90
C CYS A 372 1.80 16.63 -11.72
N ALA A 373 1.11 16.85 -12.82
CA ALA A 373 -0.29 17.28 -12.85
C ALA A 373 -1.04 16.57 -13.98
N GLY A 374 -2.37 16.62 -13.96
CA GLY A 374 -3.18 16.10 -15.04
C GLY A 374 -3.09 16.95 -16.31
N GLU A 375 -3.26 16.30 -17.46
CA GLU A 375 -3.22 16.95 -18.78
C GLU A 375 -4.19 18.13 -18.89
N HIS A 376 -5.35 18.05 -18.23
CA HIS A 376 -6.35 19.13 -18.23
C HIS A 376 -5.78 20.45 -17.68
N TYR A 377 -4.90 20.40 -16.66
CA TYR A 377 -4.25 21.59 -16.12
C TYR A 377 -3.10 22.07 -17.01
N THR A 378 -2.26 21.15 -17.50
CA THR A 378 -1.11 21.53 -18.31
C THR A 378 -1.50 22.00 -19.70
N ASN A 379 -2.59 21.49 -20.28
CA ASN A 379 -3.11 21.94 -21.58
C ASN A 379 -3.50 23.43 -21.55
N THR A 380 -3.99 23.95 -20.43
CA THR A 380 -4.24 25.40 -20.29
C THR A 380 -2.95 26.20 -20.44
N ILE A 381 -1.86 25.75 -19.82
CA ILE A 381 -0.55 26.39 -19.94
C ILE A 381 -0.03 26.30 -21.37
N GLU A 382 -0.06 25.11 -21.98
CA GLU A 382 0.42 24.88 -23.33
C GLU A 382 -0.36 25.69 -24.38
N ASN A 383 -1.68 25.85 -24.20
CA ASN A 383 -2.50 26.70 -25.06
C ASN A 383 -2.10 28.19 -24.95
N LEU A 384 -1.85 28.69 -23.73
CA LEU A 384 -1.39 30.07 -23.55
C LEU A 384 0.03 30.29 -24.10
N LYS A 385 0.92 29.31 -23.98
CA LYS A 385 2.26 29.35 -24.61
C LYS A 385 2.17 29.43 -26.13
N LYS A 386 1.31 28.63 -26.76
CA LYS A 386 1.06 28.67 -28.22
C LYS A 386 0.53 30.02 -28.70
N GLN A 387 -0.14 30.77 -27.83
CA GLN A 387 -0.64 32.11 -28.10
C GLN A 387 0.37 33.21 -27.73
N GLU A 388 1.58 32.86 -27.27
CA GLU A 388 2.59 33.80 -26.77
C GLU A 388 2.12 34.66 -25.58
N ARG A 389 1.19 34.12 -24.77
CA ARG A 389 0.53 34.81 -23.64
C ARG A 389 0.93 34.27 -22.27
N PHE A 390 1.91 33.35 -22.20
CA PHE A 390 2.35 32.74 -20.96
C PHE A 390 3.84 32.92 -20.73
N GLU A 391 4.20 33.33 -19.51
CA GLU A 391 5.56 33.47 -19.03
C GLU A 391 5.71 32.83 -17.65
N HIS A 392 6.84 32.17 -17.39
CA HIS A 392 7.15 31.62 -16.07
C HIS A 392 8.49 32.15 -15.55
N LEU A 393 8.41 33.03 -14.56
CA LEU A 393 9.55 33.60 -13.87
C LEU A 393 10.06 32.70 -12.74
N ALA A 394 11.39 32.50 -12.72
CA ALA A 394 12.09 31.90 -11.61
C ALA A 394 12.43 32.97 -10.54
N GLY A 395 11.65 33.02 -9.47
CA GLY A 395 11.88 34.00 -8.41
C GLY A 395 10.93 33.93 -7.23
N ARG A 396 11.05 34.91 -6.33
CA ARG A 396 10.17 35.09 -5.16
C ARG A 396 9.60 36.51 -5.14
N PHE A 397 8.31 36.63 -4.84
CA PHE A 397 7.66 37.92 -4.70
C PHE A 397 8.32 38.75 -3.59
N ILE A 398 8.58 40.04 -3.85
CA ILE A 398 9.06 41.01 -2.85
C ILE A 398 7.94 42.01 -2.56
N ASP A 399 7.53 42.78 -3.56
CA ASP A 399 6.55 43.85 -3.41
C ASP A 399 5.90 44.23 -4.77
N LEU A 400 4.94 45.14 -4.71
CA LEU A 400 4.39 45.85 -5.86
C LEU A 400 4.61 47.34 -5.70
N ASP A 401 5.12 47.97 -6.74
CA ASP A 401 5.28 49.41 -6.79
C ASP A 401 4.23 50.04 -7.69
N LEU A 402 3.78 51.22 -7.29
CA LEU A 402 2.77 51.98 -8.02
C LEU A 402 3.48 52.91 -9.01
N ASP A 403 3.24 52.68 -10.30
CA ASP A 403 3.55 53.68 -11.31
C ASP A 403 2.48 54.78 -11.27
N GLU A 404 2.82 55.90 -10.62
CA GLU A 404 1.92 57.04 -10.43
C GLU A 404 1.43 57.65 -11.75
N THR A 405 2.13 57.44 -12.86
CA THR A 405 1.78 58.01 -14.17
C THR A 405 0.48 57.44 -14.73
N ASN A 406 0.28 56.12 -14.57
CA ASN A 406 -0.88 55.40 -15.11
C ASN A 406 -1.73 54.73 -14.01
N ASN A 407 -1.35 54.89 -12.74
CA ASN A 407 -1.94 54.20 -11.60
C ASN A 407 -1.93 52.67 -11.77
N GLU A 408 -0.81 52.12 -12.25
CA GLU A 408 -0.64 50.69 -12.55
C GLU A 408 0.53 50.09 -11.75
N TYR A 409 0.51 48.78 -11.52
CA TYR A 409 1.44 48.15 -10.58
C TYR A 409 2.53 47.34 -11.27
N VAL A 410 3.78 47.49 -10.80
CA VAL A 410 4.94 46.75 -11.28
C VAL A 410 5.38 45.72 -10.24
N LEU A 411 5.68 44.50 -10.70
CA LEU A 411 6.21 43.45 -9.83
C LEU A 411 7.68 43.71 -9.50
N LYS A 412 7.98 43.75 -8.20
CA LYS A 412 9.34 43.58 -7.67
C LYS A 412 9.51 42.14 -7.18
N TYR A 413 10.53 41.44 -7.68
CA TYR A 413 10.80 40.06 -7.31
C TYR A 413 12.29 39.80 -7.09
N LEU A 414 12.58 38.79 -6.28
CA LEU A 414 13.93 38.26 -6.09
C LEU A 414 14.16 37.18 -7.13
N ASP A 415 15.07 37.42 -8.06
CA ASP A 415 15.42 36.48 -9.12
C ASP A 415 16.20 35.28 -8.58
N THR A 416 15.81 34.06 -8.95
CA THR A 416 16.42 32.84 -8.42
C THR A 416 17.85 32.62 -8.92
N GLU A 417 18.14 33.00 -10.16
CA GLU A 417 19.43 32.73 -10.80
C GLU A 417 20.51 33.68 -10.27
N THR A 418 20.22 34.98 -10.26
CA THR A 418 21.15 36.04 -9.86
C THR A 418 21.12 36.33 -8.36
N GLY A 419 20.04 35.97 -7.66
CA GLY A 419 19.82 36.36 -6.26
C GLY A 419 19.61 37.86 -6.05
N SER A 420 19.35 38.61 -7.12
CA SER A 420 19.16 40.07 -7.09
C SER A 420 17.69 40.47 -7.17
N GLU A 421 17.36 41.65 -6.65
CA GLU A 421 16.02 42.24 -6.80
C GLU A 421 15.87 42.78 -8.23
N LYS A 422 14.82 42.35 -8.93
CA LYS A 422 14.48 42.79 -10.29
C LYS A 422 13.08 43.35 -10.34
N TRP A 423 12.88 44.23 -11.31
CA TRP A 423 11.57 44.73 -11.71
C TRP A 423 11.12 43.99 -12.96
N HIS A 424 9.83 43.67 -13.02
CA HIS A 424 9.24 43.10 -14.22
C HIS A 424 8.81 44.21 -15.18
N ASP A 425 8.99 44.04 -16.48
CA ASP A 425 8.68 45.08 -17.46
C ASP A 425 7.15 45.29 -17.65
N LYS A 426 6.36 44.23 -17.41
CA LYS A 426 4.89 44.29 -17.53
C LYS A 426 4.23 44.87 -16.28
N LYS A 427 3.14 45.60 -16.50
CA LYS A 427 2.20 46.04 -15.45
C LYS A 427 1.20 44.94 -15.12
N PHE A 428 0.86 44.76 -13.85
CA PHE A 428 -0.05 43.72 -13.37
C PHE A 428 -1.32 44.30 -12.75
N HIS A 429 -2.44 43.60 -12.97
CA HIS A 429 -3.77 44.09 -12.61
C HIS A 429 -4.57 43.07 -11.82
N LEU A 430 -4.43 41.79 -12.15
CA LEU A 430 -5.02 40.70 -11.39
C LEU A 430 -3.88 39.86 -10.82
N ILE A 431 -3.74 39.84 -9.50
CA ILE A 431 -2.63 39.16 -8.82
C ILE A 431 -3.19 38.16 -7.83
N ILE A 432 -2.80 36.89 -7.94
CA ILE A 432 -3.27 35.82 -7.07
C ILE A 432 -2.10 35.17 -6.35
N ASN A 433 -2.18 35.17 -5.02
CA ASN A 433 -1.24 34.47 -4.17
C ASN A 433 -1.61 32.98 -4.06
N CYS A 434 -0.77 32.13 -4.65
CA CYS A 434 -0.88 30.67 -4.59
C CYS A 434 0.34 30.04 -3.94
N VAL A 435 1.09 30.76 -3.08
CA VAL A 435 2.26 30.19 -2.40
C VAL A 435 1.85 29.09 -1.42
N GLY A 436 2.82 28.23 -1.06
CA GLY A 436 2.61 27.21 -0.05
C GLY A 436 2.37 27.77 1.36
N SER A 437 2.02 26.89 2.29
CA SER A 437 1.85 27.23 3.70
C SER A 437 3.13 27.81 4.31
N MET A 438 2.97 28.63 5.35
CA MET A 438 4.08 29.03 6.22
C MET A 438 4.68 27.82 6.98
N ASN A 439 5.74 28.05 7.75
CA ASN A 439 6.34 27.05 8.64
C ASN A 439 6.12 27.44 10.12
N LEU A 440 6.42 26.52 11.04
CA LEU A 440 6.25 26.67 12.49
C LEU A 440 7.21 27.71 13.12
N THR A 441 8.16 28.26 12.35
CA THR A 441 9.04 29.34 12.82
C THR A 441 8.48 30.74 12.51
N ASP A 442 7.40 30.83 11.73
CA ASP A 442 6.75 32.10 11.44
C ASP A 442 6.02 32.66 12.68
N ASN A 443 6.11 33.96 12.91
CA ASN A 443 5.47 34.62 14.05
C ASN A 443 3.94 34.75 13.90
N ARG A 444 3.38 34.42 12.73
CA ARG A 444 1.95 34.53 12.41
C ARG A 444 1.23 33.17 12.40
N ILE A 445 1.86 32.11 12.92
CA ILE A 445 1.17 30.81 13.05
C ILE A 445 -0.06 30.93 13.98
N PRO A 446 -1.08 30.05 13.83
CA PRO A 446 -2.30 30.10 14.65
C PRO A 446 -2.02 30.11 16.16
N LYS A 447 -2.79 30.92 16.90
CA LYS A 447 -2.64 31.11 18.37
C LYS A 447 -2.57 29.80 19.14
N LEU A 448 -3.40 28.83 18.75
CA LEU A 448 -3.41 27.48 19.31
C LEU A 448 -2.03 26.83 19.27
N LEU A 449 -1.38 26.82 18.10
CA LEU A 449 -0.09 26.17 17.90
C LEU A 449 1.02 26.89 18.66
N THR A 450 1.02 28.23 18.64
CA THR A 450 1.97 29.04 19.42
C THR A 450 1.88 28.72 20.91
N ARG A 451 0.68 28.64 21.47
CA ARG A 451 0.46 28.35 22.89
C ARG A 451 0.85 26.92 23.26
N LEU A 452 0.52 25.94 22.41
CA LEU A 452 0.95 24.55 22.59
C LEU A 452 2.48 24.42 22.61
N MET A 453 3.18 25.15 21.75
CA MET A 453 4.65 25.20 21.74
C MET A 453 5.22 25.90 22.99
N GLN A 454 4.66 27.05 23.40
CA GLN A 454 5.07 27.78 24.60
C GLN A 454 4.92 26.96 25.87
N LYS A 455 3.86 26.15 25.97
CA LYS A 455 3.62 25.22 27.09
C LYS A 455 4.48 23.96 27.05
N GLY A 456 5.26 23.76 25.98
CA GLY A 456 6.04 22.54 25.76
C GLY A 456 5.18 21.31 25.45
N TYR A 457 3.90 21.48 25.10
CA TYR A 457 3.01 20.36 24.75
C TYR A 457 3.28 19.82 23.36
N CYS A 458 3.74 20.67 22.44
CA CYS A 458 4.16 20.27 21.09
C CYS A 458 5.55 20.81 20.79
N LYS A 459 6.50 19.93 20.45
CA LYS A 459 7.86 20.32 20.05
C LYS A 459 7.98 20.27 18.53
N MET A 460 8.36 21.38 17.92
CA MET A 460 8.67 21.43 16.48
C MET A 460 9.83 20.47 16.15
N ASN A 461 9.70 19.69 15.07
CA ASN A 461 10.79 18.85 14.57
C ASN A 461 11.64 19.60 13.52
N GLU A 462 12.73 18.98 13.04
CA GLU A 462 13.69 19.63 12.14
C GLU A 462 13.10 20.05 10.79
N SER A 463 11.98 19.46 10.35
CA SER A 463 11.29 19.85 9.11
C SER A 463 10.71 21.27 9.17
N LYS A 464 10.49 21.80 10.38
CA LYS A 464 9.80 23.07 10.67
C LYS A 464 8.34 23.12 10.22
N ILE A 465 7.78 22.04 9.68
CA ILE A 465 6.38 21.98 9.21
C ILE A 465 5.56 20.95 9.99
N GLY A 466 6.16 20.27 10.96
CA GLY A 466 5.47 19.32 11.84
C GLY A 466 6.03 19.28 13.26
N PHE A 467 5.29 18.58 14.12
CA PHE A 467 5.66 18.33 15.51
C PHE A 467 6.26 16.95 15.68
N ALA A 468 7.22 16.81 16.59
CA ALA A 468 7.79 15.53 16.98
C ALA A 468 6.74 14.71 17.74
N VAL A 469 6.51 13.47 17.32
CA VAL A 469 5.58 12.53 17.97
C VAL A 469 6.24 11.21 18.32
N ASN A 470 5.66 10.48 19.27
CA ASN A 470 6.00 9.09 19.52
C ASN A 470 5.28 8.14 18.52
N ASN A 471 5.51 6.82 18.64
CA ASN A 471 4.84 5.80 17.81
C ASN A 471 3.32 5.74 18.02
N ALA A 472 2.80 6.33 19.10
CA ALA A 472 1.37 6.49 19.35
C ALA A 472 0.79 7.79 18.74
N LEU A 473 1.59 8.49 17.91
CA LEU A 473 1.28 9.79 17.30
C LEU A 473 1.00 10.88 18.34
N GLU A 474 1.56 10.75 19.54
CA GLU A 474 1.40 11.71 20.63
C GLU A 474 2.57 12.69 20.69
N THR A 475 2.25 13.96 20.90
CA THR A 475 3.23 14.98 21.34
C THR A 475 3.34 15.00 22.87
N LYS A 476 2.24 14.64 23.53
CA LYS A 476 2.11 14.47 24.98
C LYS A 476 1.02 13.42 25.21
N LYS A 477 1.06 12.71 26.35
CA LYS A 477 0.11 11.64 26.67
C LYS A 477 -1.33 12.10 26.40
N ASN A 478 -2.10 11.35 25.62
CA ASN A 478 -3.47 11.64 25.21
C ASN A 478 -3.67 12.91 24.34
N LEU A 479 -2.60 13.56 23.88
CA LEU A 479 -2.62 14.64 22.87
C LEU A 479 -1.94 14.15 21.59
N HIS A 480 -2.77 13.68 20.66
CA HIS A 480 -2.37 13.09 19.40
C HIS A 480 -2.34 14.12 18.27
N ILE A 481 -1.46 13.94 17.29
CA ILE A 481 -1.41 14.73 16.06
C ILE A 481 -1.88 13.86 14.90
N MET A 482 -2.70 14.41 14.01
CA MET A 482 -3.13 13.73 12.79
C MET A 482 -3.20 14.69 11.61
N GLY A 483 -2.62 14.30 10.48
CA GLY A 483 -2.56 15.11 9.25
C GLY A 483 -1.20 15.79 9.02
N PRO A 484 -1.16 16.91 8.26
CA PRO A 484 0.07 17.55 7.77
C PRO A 484 1.15 17.84 8.82
N LEU A 485 0.75 18.16 10.05
CA LEU A 485 1.67 18.44 11.16
C LEU A 485 2.46 17.20 11.64
N LEU A 486 2.25 16.01 11.06
CA LEU A 486 3.09 14.82 11.25
C LEU A 486 4.33 14.80 10.33
N ALA A 487 4.48 15.73 9.39
CA ALA A 487 5.66 15.81 8.54
C ALA A 487 6.96 15.92 9.36
N GLY A 488 8.01 15.21 8.94
CA GLY A 488 9.31 15.11 9.62
C GLY A 488 9.45 13.94 10.60
N ASN A 489 8.42 13.10 10.78
CA ASN A 489 8.48 11.96 11.70
C ASN A 489 8.80 10.63 10.99
N VAL A 490 9.22 9.64 11.78
CA VAL A 490 9.35 8.24 11.36
C VAL A 490 8.40 7.40 12.20
N ILE A 491 7.46 6.72 11.55
CA ILE A 491 6.43 5.90 12.22
C ILE A 491 6.47 4.49 11.63
N ASN A 492 6.62 3.47 12.47
CA ASN A 492 6.77 2.07 12.05
C ASN A 492 7.83 1.91 10.94
N ASN A 493 9.02 2.51 11.14
CA ASN A 493 10.13 2.56 10.18
C ASN A 493 9.84 3.21 8.82
N ASN A 494 8.73 3.94 8.69
CA ASN A 494 8.42 4.71 7.49
C ASN A 494 8.65 6.20 7.73
N ALA A 495 9.49 6.82 6.89
CA ALA A 495 9.72 8.26 6.89
C ALA A 495 8.49 9.01 6.34
N ILE A 496 8.06 10.06 7.04
CA ILE A 496 6.88 10.87 6.69
C ILE A 496 7.33 12.29 6.41
N TRP A 497 7.32 12.73 5.15
CA TRP A 497 7.73 14.10 4.77
C TRP A 497 6.56 14.99 4.33
N HIS A 498 5.44 14.41 3.89
CA HIS A 498 4.21 15.12 3.57
C HIS A 498 3.00 14.20 3.88
N VAL A 499 1.87 14.77 4.30
CA VAL A 499 0.67 14.02 4.75
C VAL A 499 -0.60 14.54 4.07
N GLU A 500 -0.45 15.08 2.86
CA GLU A 500 -1.54 15.50 1.97
C GLU A 500 -1.93 14.38 1.00
N HIS A 501 -1.11 13.33 0.88
CA HIS A 501 -1.39 12.16 0.06
C HIS A 501 -2.40 11.23 0.75
N CYS A 502 -3.56 10.98 0.12
CA CYS A 502 -4.63 10.17 0.69
C CYS A 502 -4.18 8.78 1.16
N GLY A 503 -3.25 8.12 0.45
CA GLY A 503 -2.71 6.84 0.90
C GLY A 503 -1.98 6.91 2.26
N ARG A 504 -1.24 7.99 2.53
CA ARG A 504 -0.57 8.18 3.83
C ARG A 504 -1.58 8.52 4.92
N ILE A 505 -2.59 9.33 4.58
CA ILE A 505 -3.68 9.66 5.50
C ILE A 505 -4.43 8.40 5.93
N ILE A 506 -4.81 7.54 4.99
CA ILE A 506 -5.53 6.29 5.26
C ILE A 506 -4.68 5.38 6.15
N TRP A 507 -3.40 5.20 5.85
CA TRP A 507 -2.48 4.40 6.67
C TRP A 507 -2.35 4.93 8.11
N LEU A 508 -2.03 6.22 8.27
CA LEU A 508 -1.84 6.84 9.59
C LEU A 508 -3.13 6.85 10.41
N SER A 509 -4.28 7.07 9.77
CA SER A 509 -5.57 7.02 10.43
C SER A 509 -5.91 5.63 10.96
N GLY A 510 -5.47 4.57 10.25
CA GLY A 510 -5.56 3.19 10.72
C GLY A 510 -4.77 2.98 12.02
N ILE A 511 -3.53 3.48 12.05
CA ILE A 511 -2.68 3.43 13.25
C ILE A 511 -3.35 4.16 14.43
N LEU A 512 -3.73 5.43 14.23
CA LEU A 512 -4.33 6.25 15.30
C LEU A 512 -5.64 5.67 15.82
N SER A 513 -6.52 5.22 14.91
CA SER A 513 -7.81 4.62 15.29
C SER A 513 -7.64 3.37 16.16
N LYS A 514 -6.63 2.54 15.88
CA LYS A 514 -6.33 1.35 16.68
C LYS A 514 -5.78 1.72 18.07
N ILE A 515 -4.88 2.70 18.15
CA ILE A 515 -4.37 3.23 19.43
C ILE A 515 -5.52 3.77 20.29
N MET A 516 -6.40 4.56 19.68
CA MET A 516 -7.59 5.09 20.36
C MET A 516 -8.47 3.94 20.86
N TYR A 517 -8.79 2.98 19.99
CA TYR A 517 -9.60 1.81 20.33
C TYR A 517 -9.04 1.01 21.51
N ASP A 518 -7.76 0.63 21.47
CA ASP A 518 -7.12 -0.19 22.50
C ASP A 518 -7.12 0.52 23.85
N SER A 519 -7.02 1.86 23.87
CA SER A 519 -7.06 2.64 25.11
C SER A 519 -8.42 2.61 25.82
N PHE A 520 -9.53 2.41 25.10
CA PHE A 520 -10.86 2.28 25.70
C PHE A 520 -11.23 0.83 26.03
N ASN A 521 -10.68 -0.14 25.29
CA ASN A 521 -10.98 -1.56 25.50
C ASN A 521 -10.09 -2.26 26.53
N LYS A 522 -8.89 -1.75 26.84
CA LYS A 522 -8.06 -2.28 27.95
C LYS A 522 -8.74 -2.24 29.31
N VAL A 523 -9.82 -1.47 29.47
CA VAL A 523 -10.63 -1.41 30.70
C VAL A 523 -11.48 -2.69 30.90
N TYR A 524 -11.70 -3.50 29.85
CA TYR A 524 -12.39 -4.80 29.96
C TYR A 524 -11.46 -5.98 30.23
N ASP A 525 -10.18 -5.91 29.85
CA ASP A 525 -9.24 -7.01 30.12
C ASP A 525 -8.91 -7.12 31.62
N ILE A 526 -8.85 -6.01 32.35
CA ILE A 526 -8.50 -6.01 33.79
C ILE A 526 -9.60 -6.65 34.67
N LYS A 527 -10.87 -6.62 34.24
CA LYS A 527 -11.96 -7.30 34.97
C LYS A 527 -12.06 -8.80 34.64
N THR A 528 -11.47 -9.23 33.53
CA THR A 528 -11.47 -10.66 33.13
C THR A 528 -10.21 -11.37 33.65
N GLU A 529 -9.11 -10.64 33.91
CA GLU A 529 -7.92 -11.15 34.59
C GLU A 529 -8.17 -11.55 36.06
N ASN A 530 -9.13 -10.91 36.75
CA ASN A 530 -9.46 -11.24 38.14
C ASN A 530 -10.45 -12.40 38.30
N ALA A 531 -10.98 -12.95 37.21
CA ALA A 531 -11.85 -14.14 37.22
C ALA A 531 -11.15 -15.42 36.74
N LEU A 532 -9.86 -15.35 36.37
CA LEU A 532 -9.04 -16.47 35.91
C LEU A 532 -7.76 -16.67 36.74
N LYS A 533 -7.69 -16.09 37.95
CA LYS A 533 -6.63 -16.39 38.93
C LYS A 533 -7.11 -17.42 39.95
N SER A 534 -7.37 -18.61 39.46
CA SER A 534 -7.37 -19.83 40.27
C SER A 534 -7.14 -21.06 39.38
N ALA A 535 -5.97 -21.10 38.76
CA ALA A 535 -5.32 -22.32 38.28
C ALA A 535 -3.85 -21.97 38.01
N GLU A 536 -2.94 -22.84 38.41
CA GLU A 536 -1.48 -22.67 38.37
C GLU A 536 -1.00 -22.14 37.00
N THR A 537 -0.22 -21.06 37.03
CA THR A 537 0.20 -20.32 35.83
C THR A 537 1.32 -21.09 35.14
N ILE A 538 0.99 -21.70 34.01
CA ILE A 538 1.97 -22.20 33.04
C ILE A 538 2.09 -21.13 31.95
N GLU A 539 3.28 -20.56 31.76
CA GLU A 539 3.57 -19.54 30.75
C GLU A 539 3.54 -20.17 29.35
N SER A 540 2.58 -19.77 28.51
CA SER A 540 2.56 -20.08 27.07
C SER A 540 3.13 -18.90 26.27
N ASN A 541 3.95 -19.20 25.26
CA ASN A 541 4.57 -18.20 24.39
C ASN A 541 4.08 -18.38 22.95
N PHE A 542 3.53 -17.31 22.35
CA PHE A 542 3.07 -17.28 20.96
C PHE A 542 3.79 -16.15 20.21
N GLU A 543 4.51 -16.52 19.15
CA GLU A 543 5.39 -15.62 18.40
C GLU A 543 5.17 -15.79 16.89
N VAL A 544 5.36 -14.72 16.12
CA VAL A 544 5.39 -14.77 14.66
C VAL A 544 6.79 -14.47 14.19
N ILE A 545 7.41 -15.45 13.55
CA ILE A 545 8.76 -15.37 13.00
C ILE A 545 8.68 -15.00 11.53
N THR A 546 9.42 -13.96 11.14
CA THR A 546 9.57 -13.50 9.75
C THR A 546 11.02 -13.40 9.29
N LEU A 547 11.98 -13.58 10.20
CA LEU A 547 13.41 -13.49 9.91
C LEU A 547 14.01 -14.89 9.75
N LYS A 548 14.87 -15.05 8.74
CA LYS A 548 15.51 -16.34 8.41
C LYS A 548 16.19 -16.99 9.61
N ARG A 549 17.00 -16.22 10.33
CA ARG A 549 17.80 -16.73 11.45
C ARG A 549 16.94 -17.41 12.50
N ASP A 550 15.84 -16.78 12.90
CA ASP A 550 14.99 -17.28 13.98
C ASP A 550 14.13 -18.46 13.49
N TRP A 551 13.78 -18.47 12.20
CA TRP A 551 13.10 -19.59 11.55
C TRP A 551 13.99 -20.83 11.48
N ASP A 552 15.26 -20.66 11.08
CA ASP A 552 16.23 -21.74 11.02
C ASP A 552 16.52 -22.32 12.40
N LEU A 553 16.65 -21.45 13.42
CA LEU A 553 16.80 -21.87 14.81
C LEU A 553 15.59 -22.68 15.27
N PHE A 554 14.38 -22.21 14.97
CA PHE A 554 13.16 -22.95 15.29
C PHE A 554 13.12 -24.33 14.62
N LEU A 555 13.43 -24.42 13.31
CA LEU A 555 13.43 -25.70 12.60
C LEU A 555 14.50 -26.65 13.16
N LYS A 556 15.66 -26.12 13.56
CA LYS A 556 16.70 -26.89 14.25
C LYS A 556 16.18 -27.49 15.56
N ASP A 557 15.43 -26.72 16.35
CA ASP A 557 14.86 -27.17 17.63
C ASP A 557 13.76 -28.22 17.46
N ILE A 558 12.90 -28.06 16.44
CA ILE A 558 11.88 -29.04 16.05
C ILE A 558 12.53 -30.35 15.59
N GLY A 559 13.62 -30.28 14.81
CA GLY A 559 14.40 -31.42 14.35
C GLY A 559 13.78 -32.23 13.20
N HIS A 560 12.46 -32.44 13.22
CA HIS A 560 11.71 -33.20 12.22
C HIS A 560 10.83 -32.29 11.35
N TYR A 561 11.32 -31.95 10.16
CA TYR A 561 10.62 -31.14 9.16
C TYR A 561 11.04 -31.54 7.74
N ASP A 562 10.28 -31.07 6.75
CA ASP A 562 10.53 -31.25 5.32
C ASP A 562 10.92 -29.91 4.68
N PHE A 563 11.49 -29.92 3.46
CA PHE A 563 11.95 -28.70 2.77
C PHE A 563 10.84 -27.66 2.59
N TYR A 564 9.59 -28.12 2.49
CA TYR A 564 8.39 -27.27 2.45
C TYR A 564 8.25 -26.32 3.65
N HIS A 565 8.91 -26.59 4.78
CA HIS A 565 8.84 -25.78 6.01
C HIS A 565 9.97 -24.76 6.12
N THR A 566 10.92 -24.78 5.18
CA THR A 566 12.14 -23.96 5.23
C THR A 566 11.85 -22.50 4.85
N TYR A 567 12.66 -21.59 5.38
CA TYR A 567 12.53 -20.16 5.10
C TYR A 567 12.77 -19.89 3.60
N ASP A 568 13.84 -20.47 3.05
CA ASP A 568 14.21 -20.27 1.64
C ASP A 568 13.07 -20.74 0.73
N TYR A 569 12.48 -21.92 0.98
CA TYR A 569 11.40 -22.40 0.12
C TYR A 569 10.15 -21.52 0.20
N HIS A 570 9.83 -20.95 1.37
CA HIS A 570 8.69 -20.04 1.50
C HIS A 570 8.86 -18.75 0.71
N HIS A 571 10.06 -18.17 0.72
CA HIS A 571 10.36 -16.96 -0.05
C HIS A 571 10.47 -17.24 -1.55
N LEU A 572 10.89 -18.45 -1.93
CA LEU A 572 10.94 -18.87 -3.33
C LEU A 572 9.57 -19.19 -3.91
N ALA A 573 8.65 -19.70 -3.09
CA ALA A 573 7.32 -20.08 -3.51
C ALA A 573 6.28 -18.96 -3.36
N SER A 574 6.60 -17.86 -2.66
CA SER A 574 5.74 -16.70 -2.52
C SER A 574 5.69 -15.87 -3.80
N SER A 575 4.49 -15.40 -4.15
CA SER A 575 4.28 -14.41 -5.23
C SER A 575 4.39 -12.97 -4.69
N ASN A 576 4.46 -11.99 -5.61
CA ASN A 576 4.42 -10.57 -5.23
C ASN A 576 3.18 -10.26 -4.38
N GLY A 577 3.38 -9.71 -3.18
CA GLY A 577 2.32 -9.40 -2.22
C GLY A 577 1.93 -10.54 -1.26
N GLU A 578 2.55 -11.70 -1.37
CA GLU A 578 2.43 -12.78 -0.37
C GLU A 578 3.56 -12.66 0.67
N ASN A 579 3.21 -12.71 1.95
CA ASN A 579 4.16 -12.53 3.05
C ASN A 579 4.38 -13.85 3.81
N PRO A 580 5.56 -14.49 3.69
CA PRO A 580 5.92 -15.66 4.48
C PRO A 580 5.99 -15.37 5.98
N ILE A 581 5.36 -16.22 6.78
CA ILE A 581 5.45 -16.20 8.24
C ILE A 581 5.56 -17.62 8.80
N LEU A 582 6.15 -17.74 9.99
CA LEU A 582 6.10 -18.94 10.82
C LEU A 582 5.49 -18.58 12.16
N ILE A 583 4.31 -19.13 12.46
CA ILE A 583 3.72 -19.03 13.80
C ILE A 583 4.40 -20.06 14.69
N LYS A 584 4.99 -19.61 15.79
CA LYS A 584 5.64 -20.42 16.81
C LYS A 584 4.82 -20.37 18.09
N TYR A 585 4.54 -21.53 18.66
CA TYR A 585 3.86 -21.69 19.93
C TYR A 585 4.65 -22.62 20.85
N ILE A 586 4.83 -22.22 22.10
CA ILE A 586 5.50 -23.01 23.13
C ILE A 586 4.63 -23.03 24.39
N GLU A 587 4.37 -24.21 24.93
CA GLU A 587 3.71 -24.42 26.21
C GLU A 587 4.26 -25.69 26.86
N ASN A 588 4.85 -25.57 28.06
CA ASN A 588 5.60 -26.66 28.69
C ASN A 588 6.66 -27.25 27.75
N ASN A 589 6.61 -28.56 27.51
CA ASN A 589 7.49 -29.30 26.61
C ASN A 589 6.97 -29.35 25.16
N VAL A 590 5.84 -28.70 24.87
CA VAL A 590 5.22 -28.68 23.54
C VAL A 590 5.72 -27.47 22.77
N ILE A 591 6.21 -27.72 21.56
CA ILE A 591 6.58 -26.70 20.57
C ILE A 591 5.80 -26.98 19.31
N ILE A 592 5.10 -25.97 18.77
CA ILE A 592 4.33 -26.04 17.53
C ILE A 592 4.81 -24.93 16.59
N GLY A 593 4.97 -25.28 15.32
CA GLY A 593 5.27 -24.37 14.22
C GLY A 593 4.22 -24.48 13.15
N LEU A 594 3.70 -23.35 12.67
CA LEU A 594 2.74 -23.30 11.57
C LEU A 594 3.22 -22.29 10.52
N PRO A 595 3.93 -22.76 9.48
CA PRO A 595 4.34 -21.92 8.35
C PRO A 595 3.16 -21.56 7.45
N LEU A 596 3.05 -20.28 7.05
CA LEU A 596 1.97 -19.75 6.22
C LEU A 596 2.49 -18.64 5.29
N LEU A 597 1.77 -18.42 4.19
CA LEU A 597 1.82 -17.22 3.36
C LEU A 597 0.58 -16.38 3.67
N ILE A 598 0.77 -15.14 4.10
CA ILE A 598 -0.32 -14.19 4.31
C ILE A 598 -0.56 -13.40 3.03
N ARG A 599 -1.80 -13.38 2.56
CA ARG A 599 -2.21 -12.76 1.30
C ARG A 599 -3.31 -11.75 1.54
N ASP A 600 -3.18 -10.57 0.95
CA ASP A 600 -4.27 -9.60 0.94
C ASP A 600 -5.41 -10.08 0.03
N ILE A 601 -6.65 -9.84 0.44
CA ILE A 601 -7.82 -10.06 -0.40
C ILE A 601 -8.11 -8.75 -1.13
N TYR A 602 -7.94 -8.78 -2.46
CA TYR A 602 -8.07 -7.61 -3.34
C TYR A 602 -9.34 -6.80 -3.04
N SER A 603 -9.19 -5.47 -2.97
CA SER A 603 -10.26 -4.53 -2.63
C SER A 603 -10.94 -4.78 -1.27
N THR A 604 -10.23 -5.35 -0.30
CA THR A 604 -10.71 -5.46 1.10
C THR A 604 -9.62 -5.13 2.12
N ILE A 605 -9.99 -4.99 3.40
CA ILE A 605 -9.03 -4.93 4.53
C ILE A 605 -8.65 -6.32 5.05
N TYR A 606 -9.28 -7.36 4.48
CA TYR A 606 -9.18 -8.73 4.96
C TYR A 606 -8.04 -9.44 4.25
N LYS A 607 -7.52 -10.44 4.94
CA LYS A 607 -6.43 -11.28 4.48
C LYS A 607 -6.87 -12.72 4.53
N ASP A 608 -6.18 -13.57 3.81
CA ASP A 608 -6.21 -15.00 4.06
C ASP A 608 -4.80 -15.55 4.16
N ALA A 609 -4.70 -16.74 4.76
CA ALA A 609 -3.45 -17.46 4.87
C ALA A 609 -3.50 -18.73 4.04
N THR A 610 -2.41 -19.08 3.37
CA THR A 610 -2.27 -20.32 2.63
C THR A 610 -0.91 -20.95 2.88
N SER A 611 -0.78 -22.27 2.82
CA SER A 611 0.52 -22.91 2.70
C SER A 611 1.15 -22.59 1.33
N VAL A 612 2.48 -22.62 1.25
CA VAL A 612 3.22 -22.66 -0.03
C VAL A 612 2.79 -23.87 -0.87
N TYR A 613 3.14 -23.87 -2.16
CA TYR A 613 2.93 -25.02 -3.02
C TYR A 613 3.69 -26.24 -2.48
N GLY A 614 2.98 -27.28 -2.03
CA GLY A 614 3.61 -28.47 -1.46
C GLY A 614 2.82 -29.07 -0.31
N TYR A 615 3.51 -29.77 0.59
CA TYR A 615 2.94 -30.43 1.78
C TYR A 615 3.58 -29.85 3.05
N VAL A 616 2.95 -28.84 3.63
CA VAL A 616 3.45 -28.08 4.78
C VAL A 616 2.76 -28.61 6.06
N GLY A 617 1.63 -28.00 6.45
CA GLY A 617 0.97 -28.31 7.71
C GLY A 617 1.81 -27.89 8.93
N PRO A 618 1.28 -28.07 10.15
CA PRO A 618 2.02 -27.76 11.36
C PRO A 618 3.12 -28.78 11.64
N ILE A 619 4.20 -28.34 12.25
CA ILE A 619 5.29 -29.17 12.77
C ILE A 619 5.34 -29.04 14.28
N SER A 620 5.78 -30.10 14.96
CA SER A 620 5.78 -30.07 16.42
C SER A 620 6.83 -30.97 17.05
N LYS A 621 7.10 -30.67 18.33
CA LYS A 621 7.89 -31.48 19.25
C LYS A 621 7.15 -31.52 20.59
N GLY A 622 7.14 -32.69 21.24
CA GLY A 622 6.49 -32.87 22.54
C GLY A 622 4.96 -33.05 22.51
N VAL A 623 4.31 -33.03 21.34
CA VAL A 623 2.87 -33.34 21.22
C VAL A 623 2.65 -34.84 21.37
N ASP A 624 1.95 -35.23 22.43
CA ASP A 624 1.55 -36.62 22.71
C ASP A 624 0.04 -36.85 22.44
N ASP A 625 -0.48 -38.01 22.87
CA ASP A 625 -1.89 -38.35 22.70
C ASP A 625 -2.83 -37.60 23.67
N ASN A 626 -2.30 -37.06 24.77
CA ASN A 626 -3.04 -36.28 25.76
C ASN A 626 -3.02 -34.77 25.48
N PHE A 627 -2.24 -34.32 24.49
CA PHE A 627 -2.16 -32.91 24.11
C PHE A 627 -3.53 -32.27 23.89
N ASN A 628 -3.76 -31.14 24.56
CA ASN A 628 -4.95 -30.30 24.41
C ASN A 628 -4.56 -29.04 23.62
N ASN A 629 -5.22 -28.82 22.48
CA ASN A 629 -4.92 -27.69 21.60
C ASN A 629 -5.68 -26.39 21.94
N ASN A 630 -6.54 -26.36 22.97
CA ASN A 630 -7.39 -25.20 23.30
C ASN A 630 -6.59 -23.89 23.47
N ASN A 631 -5.47 -23.92 24.19
CA ASN A 631 -4.65 -22.72 24.42
C ASN A 631 -3.99 -22.24 23.12
N PHE A 632 -3.41 -23.16 22.34
CA PHE A 632 -2.89 -22.88 21.00
C PHE A 632 -3.95 -22.25 20.09
N ILE A 633 -5.16 -22.83 20.05
CA ILE A 633 -6.29 -22.32 19.27
C ILE A 633 -6.67 -20.92 19.70
N THR A 634 -6.73 -20.67 21.00
CA THR A 634 -7.12 -19.37 21.56
C THR A 634 -6.16 -18.28 21.08
N HIS A 635 -4.86 -18.53 21.14
CA HIS A 635 -3.84 -17.62 20.60
C HIS A 635 -3.93 -17.48 19.08
N LEU A 636 -4.19 -18.58 18.36
CA LEU A 636 -4.30 -18.57 16.90
C LEU A 636 -5.53 -17.75 16.42
N ILE A 637 -6.69 -17.92 17.06
CA ILE A 637 -7.91 -17.11 16.82
C ILE A 637 -7.62 -15.64 17.11
N LYS A 638 -6.98 -15.34 18.26
CA LYS A 638 -6.63 -13.97 18.64
C LYS A 638 -5.72 -13.33 17.57
N TYR A 639 -4.71 -14.05 17.11
CA TYR A 639 -3.81 -13.59 16.08
C TYR A 639 -4.51 -13.37 14.73
N PHE A 640 -5.31 -14.33 14.26
CA PHE A 640 -6.02 -14.19 12.98
C PHE A 640 -7.04 -13.06 13.00
N ASN A 641 -7.80 -12.92 14.09
CA ASN A 641 -8.73 -11.81 14.25
C ASN A 641 -8.02 -10.45 14.28
N ALA A 642 -6.92 -10.33 15.03
CA ALA A 642 -6.15 -9.09 15.12
C ALA A 642 -5.53 -8.66 13.78
N ASN A 643 -5.27 -9.62 12.89
CA ASN A 643 -4.64 -9.39 11.59
C ASN A 643 -5.63 -9.46 10.40
N ASN A 644 -6.93 -9.44 10.68
CA ASN A 644 -8.00 -9.55 9.67
C ASN A 644 -7.88 -10.78 8.75
N ILE A 645 -7.29 -11.88 9.23
CA ILE A 645 -7.18 -13.14 8.49
C ILE A 645 -8.51 -13.88 8.63
N ILE A 646 -9.25 -14.04 7.53
CA ILE A 646 -10.62 -14.55 7.52
C ILE A 646 -10.74 -16.02 7.10
N SER A 647 -9.70 -16.58 6.50
CA SER A 647 -9.61 -17.99 6.22
C SER A 647 -8.16 -18.47 6.11
N VAL A 648 -7.96 -19.75 6.35
CA VAL A 648 -6.65 -20.42 6.28
C VAL A 648 -6.76 -21.70 5.48
N PHE A 649 -5.80 -21.93 4.60
CA PHE A 649 -5.64 -23.17 3.84
C PHE A 649 -4.26 -23.76 4.07
N SER A 650 -4.16 -25.06 4.31
CA SER A 650 -2.87 -25.76 4.26
C SER A 650 -3.02 -27.18 3.75
N ARG A 651 -2.09 -27.63 2.91
CA ARG A 651 -1.91 -29.06 2.62
C ARG A 651 -1.04 -29.67 3.71
N LEU A 652 -1.55 -30.68 4.38
CA LEU A 652 -0.86 -31.35 5.48
C LEU A 652 0.22 -32.30 4.94
N ASN A 653 1.33 -32.41 5.67
CA ASN A 653 2.42 -33.31 5.31
C ASN A 653 2.09 -34.74 5.76
N PRO A 654 1.94 -35.70 4.83
CA PRO A 654 1.49 -37.05 5.15
C PRO A 654 2.55 -37.88 5.91
N TYR A 655 3.77 -37.34 6.07
CA TYR A 655 4.90 -38.02 6.71
C TYR A 655 5.24 -37.44 8.09
N LEU A 656 4.65 -36.30 8.45
CA LEU A 656 4.89 -35.67 9.75
C LEU A 656 3.76 -36.03 10.73
N PRO A 657 4.11 -36.39 11.97
CA PRO A 657 3.13 -36.90 12.92
C PRO A 657 2.30 -35.77 13.55
N LYS A 658 1.19 -36.14 14.20
CA LYS A 658 0.38 -35.30 15.10
C LYS A 658 -0.26 -34.03 14.48
N GLN A 659 -0.15 -33.77 13.18
CA GLN A 659 -0.78 -32.60 12.55
C GLN A 659 -2.30 -32.53 12.78
N ASN A 660 -3.00 -33.66 12.65
CA ASN A 660 -4.45 -33.75 12.91
C ASN A 660 -4.80 -33.48 14.38
N LYS A 661 -3.91 -33.81 15.32
CA LYS A 661 -4.11 -33.58 16.76
C LYS A 661 -3.96 -32.09 17.09
N ILE A 662 -2.97 -31.42 16.50
CA ILE A 662 -2.77 -29.97 16.64
C ILE A 662 -3.97 -29.18 16.12
N LEU A 663 -4.54 -29.63 14.99
CA LEU A 663 -5.66 -28.97 14.31
C LEU A 663 -7.04 -29.55 14.69
N PHE A 664 -7.11 -30.39 15.72
CA PHE A 664 -8.35 -31.05 16.12
C PHE A 664 -9.45 -30.03 16.42
N GLN A 665 -10.62 -30.19 15.79
CA GLN A 665 -11.77 -29.28 15.90
C GLN A 665 -11.54 -27.82 15.46
N VAL A 666 -10.45 -27.53 14.73
CA VAL A 666 -10.15 -26.20 14.19
C VAL A 666 -10.36 -26.20 12.69
N GLY A 667 -11.50 -25.68 12.25
CA GLY A 667 -11.87 -25.76 10.84
C GLY A 667 -12.12 -27.19 10.39
N GLU A 668 -11.91 -27.45 9.11
CA GLU A 668 -12.22 -28.69 8.43
C GLU A 668 -10.92 -29.39 8.00
N LEU A 669 -10.79 -30.67 8.36
CA LEU A 669 -9.72 -31.55 7.90
C LEU A 669 -10.31 -32.54 6.88
N THR A 670 -10.04 -32.33 5.60
CA THR A 670 -10.58 -33.18 4.52
C THR A 670 -9.48 -34.06 3.92
N PRO A 671 -9.64 -35.39 3.90
CA PRO A 671 -8.83 -36.25 3.04
C PRO A 671 -8.99 -35.81 1.57
N GLN A 672 -7.88 -35.67 0.84
CA GLN A 672 -7.90 -35.27 -0.58
C GLN A 672 -7.47 -36.41 -1.51
N GLY A 673 -6.17 -36.63 -1.68
CA GLY A 673 -5.62 -37.66 -2.56
C GLY A 673 -4.43 -38.39 -1.95
N LYS A 674 -3.94 -39.40 -2.65
CA LYS A 674 -2.78 -40.17 -2.23
C LYS A 674 -1.51 -39.64 -2.89
N VAL A 675 -0.42 -39.71 -2.14
CA VAL A 675 0.94 -39.55 -2.66
C VAL A 675 1.63 -40.90 -2.70
N ILE A 676 2.39 -41.16 -3.77
CA ILE A 676 3.17 -42.38 -3.90
C ILE A 676 4.54 -42.17 -3.28
N CYS A 677 4.96 -43.11 -2.45
CA CYS A 677 6.27 -43.07 -1.81
C CYS A 677 6.99 -44.42 -1.88
N MET A 678 8.31 -44.36 -1.80
CA MET A 678 9.17 -45.53 -1.65
C MET A 678 9.84 -45.46 -0.28
N ASP A 679 9.72 -46.53 0.50
CA ASP A 679 10.60 -46.77 1.65
C ASP A 679 11.99 -47.16 1.14
N LEU A 680 12.99 -46.39 1.56
CA LEU A 680 14.38 -46.55 1.13
C LEU A 680 15.21 -47.40 2.10
N LYS A 681 14.65 -47.84 3.24
CA LYS A 681 15.35 -48.67 4.22
C LYS A 681 15.65 -50.11 3.74
N PRO A 682 14.75 -50.80 3.01
CA PRO A 682 15.02 -52.15 2.51
C PRO A 682 16.19 -52.19 1.51
N SER A 683 16.71 -53.37 1.18
CA SER A 683 17.75 -53.51 0.15
C SER A 683 17.27 -53.00 -1.22
N LEU A 684 18.20 -52.58 -2.08
CA LEU A 684 17.89 -52.08 -3.42
C LEU A 684 17.03 -53.06 -4.25
N GLU A 685 17.23 -54.37 -4.05
CA GLU A 685 16.46 -55.44 -4.70
C GLU A 685 15.02 -55.49 -4.20
N LYS A 686 14.80 -55.41 -2.87
CA LYS A 686 13.47 -55.37 -2.27
C LYS A 686 12.69 -54.13 -2.72
N GLN A 687 13.35 -52.97 -2.72
CA GLN A 687 12.77 -51.73 -3.24
C GLN A 687 12.36 -51.87 -4.72
N ARG A 688 13.25 -52.41 -5.57
CA ARG A 688 12.97 -52.65 -7.00
C ARG A 688 11.90 -53.73 -7.20
N GLY A 689 11.73 -54.64 -6.24
CA GLY A 689 10.68 -55.66 -6.21
C GLY A 689 9.27 -55.06 -6.31
N GLU A 690 9.06 -53.88 -5.72
CA GLU A 690 7.77 -53.16 -5.72
C GLU A 690 7.37 -52.60 -7.10
N TYR A 691 8.31 -52.54 -8.06
CA TYR A 691 8.04 -52.00 -9.39
C TYR A 691 7.09 -52.91 -10.17
N ARG A 692 6.15 -52.31 -10.90
CA ARG A 692 5.37 -53.04 -11.91
C ARG A 692 6.32 -53.63 -12.96
N ASN A 693 6.07 -54.86 -13.43
CA ASN A 693 6.98 -55.57 -14.35
C ASN A 693 7.32 -54.75 -15.61
N ARG A 694 6.32 -54.08 -16.19
CA ARG A 694 6.52 -53.22 -17.37
C ARG A 694 7.45 -52.03 -17.11
N LEU A 695 7.46 -51.48 -15.89
CA LEU A 695 8.39 -50.41 -15.50
C LEU A 695 9.84 -50.91 -15.53
N LYS A 696 10.11 -52.11 -15.01
CA LYS A 696 11.44 -52.73 -15.03
C LYS A 696 11.98 -52.84 -16.46
N THR A 697 11.14 -53.26 -17.42
CA THR A 697 11.50 -53.33 -18.84
C THR A 697 11.86 -51.96 -19.42
N TYR A 698 11.08 -50.93 -19.13
CA TYR A 698 11.37 -49.56 -19.59
C TYR A 698 12.67 -49.02 -19.02
N ILE A 699 12.90 -49.19 -17.71
CA ILE A 699 14.14 -48.77 -17.06
C ILE A 699 15.35 -49.52 -17.64
N ASN A 700 15.25 -50.84 -17.82
CA ASN A 700 16.33 -51.64 -18.38
C ASN A 700 16.67 -51.22 -19.82
N LYS A 701 15.66 -50.85 -20.63
CA LYS A 701 15.89 -50.29 -21.97
C LYS A 701 16.58 -48.93 -21.89
N ALA A 702 16.03 -48.00 -21.09
CA ALA A 702 16.60 -46.67 -20.91
C ALA A 702 18.06 -46.72 -20.44
N ARG A 703 18.38 -47.61 -19.49
CA ARG A 703 19.73 -47.81 -18.93
C ARG A 703 20.75 -48.33 -19.96
N ARG A 704 20.31 -49.02 -21.01
CA ARG A 704 21.19 -49.45 -22.13
C ARG A 704 21.45 -48.32 -23.12
N GLU A 705 20.46 -47.45 -23.30
CA GLU A 705 20.49 -46.40 -24.31
C GLU A 705 20.93 -45.03 -23.78
N CYS A 706 20.97 -44.86 -22.46
CA CYS A 706 21.28 -43.59 -21.80
C CYS A 706 22.30 -43.75 -20.68
N SER A 707 23.10 -42.72 -20.48
CA SER A 707 23.94 -42.48 -19.30
C SER A 707 23.26 -41.45 -18.40
N VAL A 708 23.45 -41.54 -17.08
CA VAL A 708 22.91 -40.55 -16.13
C VAL A 708 24.04 -39.76 -15.52
N VAL A 709 23.90 -38.43 -15.54
CA VAL A 709 24.87 -37.50 -14.96
C VAL A 709 24.16 -36.53 -14.01
N VAL A 710 24.89 -36.07 -13.00
CA VAL A 710 24.43 -34.97 -12.13
C VAL A 710 24.76 -33.65 -12.82
N ALA A 711 23.80 -32.73 -12.92
CA ALA A 711 24.05 -31.39 -13.42
C ALA A 711 25.05 -30.66 -12.51
N LYS A 712 26.14 -30.14 -13.09
CA LYS A 712 27.21 -29.45 -12.34
C LYS A 712 27.43 -28.02 -12.82
N THR A 713 26.98 -27.68 -14.01
CA THR A 713 27.19 -26.38 -14.63
C THR A 713 25.90 -25.60 -14.83
N ASN A 714 26.02 -24.28 -15.00
CA ASN A 714 24.88 -23.46 -15.41
C ASN A 714 24.31 -23.89 -16.78
N SER A 715 25.14 -24.46 -17.65
CA SER A 715 24.68 -25.00 -18.93
C SER A 715 23.76 -26.19 -18.72
N ASP A 716 24.17 -27.15 -17.89
CA ASP A 716 23.36 -28.33 -17.54
C ASP A 716 22.00 -27.92 -16.94
N LEU A 717 22.02 -26.92 -16.06
CA LEU A 717 20.81 -26.38 -15.45
C LEU A 717 19.91 -25.71 -16.49
N ASN A 718 20.45 -24.88 -17.37
CA ASN A 718 19.65 -24.24 -18.43
C ASN A 718 19.03 -25.32 -19.34
N THR A 719 19.77 -26.36 -19.70
CA THR A 719 19.22 -27.49 -20.48
C THR A 719 18.09 -28.20 -19.74
N PHE A 720 18.21 -28.41 -18.43
CA PHE A 720 17.09 -28.94 -17.63
C PHE A 720 15.85 -28.03 -17.67
N ILE A 721 16.05 -26.72 -17.53
CA ILE A 721 14.96 -25.74 -17.55
C ILE A 721 14.25 -25.76 -18.91
N ASP A 722 15.00 -25.82 -20.01
CA ASP A 722 14.42 -25.88 -21.35
C ASP A 722 13.58 -27.17 -21.54
N LEU A 723 14.08 -28.32 -21.07
CA LEU A 723 13.32 -29.58 -21.06
C LEU A 723 12.06 -29.51 -20.18
N TYR A 724 12.12 -28.76 -19.08
CA TYR A 724 10.97 -28.55 -18.21
C TYR A 724 9.89 -27.72 -18.91
N TYR A 725 10.26 -26.61 -19.54
CA TYR A 725 9.32 -25.76 -20.29
C TYR A 725 8.71 -26.52 -21.48
N GLU A 726 9.52 -27.25 -22.26
CA GLU A 726 9.01 -28.11 -23.34
C GLU A 726 7.97 -29.12 -22.81
N ASN A 727 8.20 -29.67 -21.62
CA ASN A 727 7.27 -30.58 -20.98
C ASN A 727 5.97 -29.89 -20.52
N MET A 728 6.05 -28.66 -19.99
CA MET A 728 4.88 -27.86 -19.60
C MET A 728 4.01 -27.50 -20.82
N ASP A 729 4.64 -27.08 -21.92
CA ASP A 729 3.96 -26.79 -23.19
C ASP A 729 3.22 -28.03 -23.71
N ARG A 730 3.91 -29.18 -23.70
CA ARG A 730 3.35 -30.45 -24.18
C ARG A 730 2.12 -30.93 -23.40
N VAL A 731 2.04 -30.63 -22.10
CA VAL A 731 0.89 -31.03 -21.25
C VAL A 731 -0.14 -29.91 -21.08
N ASN A 732 0.02 -28.80 -21.80
CA ASN A 732 -0.82 -27.60 -21.69
C ASN A 732 -1.00 -27.17 -20.22
N ALA A 733 0.13 -27.05 -19.50
CA ALA A 733 0.11 -26.70 -18.09
C ALA A 733 -0.44 -25.27 -17.88
N LYS A 734 -1.09 -25.03 -16.75
CA LYS A 734 -1.50 -23.67 -16.35
C LYS A 734 -0.27 -22.77 -16.18
N LYS A 735 -0.42 -21.46 -16.42
CA LYS A 735 0.65 -20.44 -16.27
C LYS A 735 1.38 -20.52 -14.92
N PHE A 736 0.66 -20.83 -13.84
CA PHE A 736 1.24 -21.03 -12.51
C PHE A 736 2.38 -22.07 -12.44
N TYR A 737 2.43 -23.03 -13.37
CA TYR A 737 3.51 -24.03 -13.43
C TYR A 737 4.73 -23.56 -14.23
N TYR A 738 4.71 -22.39 -14.85
CA TYR A 738 5.87 -21.84 -15.58
C TYR A 738 6.75 -21.02 -14.62
N PHE A 739 7.59 -21.72 -13.84
CA PHE A 739 8.53 -21.08 -12.90
C PHE A 739 9.63 -20.31 -13.64
N SER A 740 10.09 -19.19 -13.08
CA SER A 740 11.19 -18.39 -13.66
C SER A 740 12.54 -19.12 -13.61
N LYS A 741 13.50 -18.75 -14.47
CA LYS A 741 14.87 -19.32 -14.41
C LYS A 741 15.54 -19.11 -13.06
N ASP A 742 15.23 -18.02 -12.38
CA ASP A 742 15.80 -17.71 -11.07
C ASP A 742 15.25 -18.62 -9.97
N TYR A 743 14.00 -19.07 -10.07
CA TYR A 743 13.44 -20.08 -9.16
C TYR A 743 14.32 -21.34 -9.10
N PHE A 744 14.70 -21.90 -10.26
CA PHE A 744 15.57 -23.08 -10.33
C PHE A 744 16.97 -22.83 -9.77
N ARG A 745 17.56 -21.66 -10.07
CA ARG A 745 18.89 -21.29 -9.60
C ARG A 745 18.92 -21.12 -8.09
N LEU A 746 17.89 -20.51 -7.52
CA LEU A 746 17.81 -20.30 -6.08
C LEU A 746 17.54 -21.61 -5.32
N LEU A 747 16.73 -22.52 -5.87
CA LEU A 747 16.60 -23.88 -5.32
C LEU A 747 17.95 -24.61 -5.23
N LEU A 748 18.84 -24.44 -6.21
CA LEU A 748 20.18 -25.03 -6.19
C LEU A 748 21.14 -24.35 -5.20
N LYS A 749 20.93 -23.07 -4.90
CA LYS A 749 21.79 -22.27 -4.01
C LYS A 749 21.37 -22.30 -2.54
N SER A 750 20.15 -22.75 -2.23
CA SER A 750 19.66 -22.80 -0.85
C SER A 750 20.54 -23.69 0.02
N ASN A 751 20.78 -23.25 1.26
CA ASN A 751 21.48 -24.04 2.27
C ASN A 751 20.51 -24.78 3.20
N ASP A 752 19.20 -24.51 3.10
CA ASP A 752 18.18 -25.10 3.97
C ASP A 752 17.87 -26.56 3.57
N PHE A 753 18.13 -26.90 2.31
CA PHE A 753 17.88 -28.22 1.72
C PHE A 753 18.87 -28.51 0.60
N LYS A 754 19.03 -29.79 0.25
CA LYS A 754 19.93 -30.22 -0.83
C LYS A 754 19.15 -30.48 -2.10
N THR A 755 19.40 -29.69 -3.13
CA THR A 755 18.83 -29.88 -4.48
C THR A 755 19.79 -30.67 -5.37
N THR A 756 19.29 -31.70 -6.04
CA THR A 756 20.05 -32.51 -7.01
C THR A 756 19.28 -32.59 -8.32
N VAL A 757 19.92 -32.26 -9.44
CA VAL A 757 19.34 -32.41 -10.78
C VAL A 757 20.08 -33.53 -11.49
N LEU A 758 19.35 -34.57 -11.90
CA LEU A 758 19.87 -35.66 -12.72
C LEU A 758 19.44 -35.46 -14.17
N LEU A 759 20.36 -35.73 -15.10
CA LEU A 759 20.18 -35.61 -16.54
C LEU A 759 20.43 -36.97 -17.21
N ALA A 760 19.56 -37.34 -18.14
CA ALA A 760 19.71 -38.52 -18.98
C ALA A 760 20.32 -38.11 -20.32
N VAL A 761 21.52 -38.61 -20.61
CA VAL A 761 22.27 -38.38 -21.85
C VAL A 761 22.12 -39.60 -22.75
N HIS A 762 21.63 -39.42 -23.98
CA HIS A 762 21.49 -40.50 -24.94
C HIS A 762 22.86 -40.93 -25.49
N ASN A 763 23.22 -42.21 -25.33
CA ASN A 763 24.58 -42.70 -25.58
C ASN A 763 25.03 -42.55 -27.04
N LYS A 764 24.10 -42.59 -28.01
CA LYS A 764 24.45 -42.49 -29.44
C LYS A 764 24.59 -41.06 -29.94
N THR A 765 23.77 -40.14 -29.44
CA THR A 765 23.73 -38.74 -29.92
C THR A 765 24.46 -37.78 -28.98
N ASN A 766 24.83 -38.24 -27.78
CA ASN A 766 25.38 -37.44 -26.69
C ASN A 766 24.48 -36.26 -26.26
N GLU A 767 23.18 -36.38 -26.54
CA GLU A 767 22.18 -35.35 -26.27
C GLU A 767 21.54 -35.55 -24.90
N ILE A 768 21.29 -34.48 -24.17
CA ILE A 768 20.49 -34.53 -22.94
C ILE A 768 19.01 -34.61 -23.32
N ILE A 769 18.39 -35.75 -23.04
CA ILE A 769 17.02 -36.08 -23.49
C ILE A 769 15.98 -36.08 -22.38
N GLY A 770 16.41 -35.95 -21.12
CA GLY A 770 15.52 -35.83 -19.97
C GLY A 770 16.25 -35.32 -18.74
N GLY A 771 15.50 -34.71 -17.83
CA GLY A 771 16.03 -34.22 -16.57
C GLY A 771 15.02 -34.28 -15.45
N SER A 772 15.49 -34.40 -14.21
CA SER A 772 14.64 -34.45 -13.01
C SER A 772 15.36 -33.81 -11.83
N MET A 773 14.64 -32.94 -11.13
CA MET A 773 15.09 -32.20 -9.95
C MET A 773 14.48 -32.84 -8.69
N PHE A 774 15.36 -33.16 -7.75
CA PHE A 774 15.04 -33.78 -6.47
C PHE A 774 15.52 -32.88 -5.34
N ILE A 775 14.70 -32.75 -4.30
CA ILE A 775 15.04 -31.95 -3.12
C ILE A 775 15.08 -32.88 -1.91
N SER A 776 16.19 -32.89 -1.18
CA SER A 776 16.40 -33.72 0.00
C SER A 776 16.47 -32.85 1.24
N THR A 777 15.75 -33.23 2.30
CA THR A 777 15.79 -32.57 3.60
C THR A 777 15.58 -33.59 4.70
N LYS A 778 16.46 -33.57 5.70
CA LYS A 778 16.52 -34.61 6.75
C LYS A 778 16.56 -36.00 6.09
N ALA A 779 15.55 -36.83 6.31
CA ALA A 779 15.48 -38.20 5.80
C ALA A 779 14.48 -38.38 4.64
N ILE A 780 13.99 -37.28 4.06
CA ILE A 780 12.95 -37.24 3.02
C ILE A 780 13.54 -36.69 1.73
N ILE A 781 13.16 -37.31 0.61
CA ILE A 781 13.47 -36.84 -0.75
C ILE A 781 12.16 -36.62 -1.49
N GLN A 782 12.12 -35.52 -2.23
CA GLN A 782 10.95 -35.03 -2.92
C GLN A 782 11.26 -34.95 -4.41
N TYR A 783 10.50 -35.69 -5.22
CA TYR A 783 10.48 -35.54 -6.66
C TYR A 783 9.74 -34.25 -7.03
N HIS A 784 10.49 -33.20 -7.36
CA HIS A 784 9.94 -31.85 -7.48
C HIS A 784 9.53 -31.52 -8.91
N LEU A 785 10.49 -31.50 -9.85
CA LEU A 785 10.26 -31.08 -11.24
C LEU A 785 10.95 -32.03 -12.22
N SER A 786 10.40 -32.17 -13.43
CA SER A 786 10.96 -33.05 -14.45
C SER A 786 10.59 -32.60 -15.86
N GLY A 787 11.45 -32.89 -16.82
CA GLY A 787 11.22 -32.68 -18.25
C GLY A 787 11.75 -33.85 -19.08
N THR A 788 11.15 -34.06 -20.25
CA THR A 788 11.60 -35.05 -21.24
C THR A 788 11.43 -34.46 -22.63
N LYS A 789 12.47 -34.59 -23.46
CA LYS A 789 12.46 -34.13 -24.85
C LYS A 789 11.44 -34.94 -25.66
N ALA A 790 10.60 -34.26 -26.45
CA ALA A 790 9.45 -34.86 -27.12
C ALA A 790 9.82 -36.08 -27.99
N GLY A 791 10.90 -35.97 -28.77
CA GLY A 791 11.40 -37.03 -29.65
C GLY A 791 11.87 -38.31 -28.93
N TYR A 792 12.13 -38.24 -27.62
CA TYR A 792 12.70 -39.34 -26.83
C TYR A 792 11.75 -39.86 -25.74
N SER A 793 10.50 -39.41 -25.72
CA SER A 793 9.49 -39.83 -24.74
C SER A 793 9.34 -41.36 -24.62
N LYS A 794 9.46 -42.09 -25.73
CA LYS A 794 9.40 -43.57 -25.78
C LYS A 794 10.58 -44.27 -25.07
N LEU A 795 11.70 -43.58 -24.84
CA LEU A 795 12.83 -44.11 -24.05
C LEU A 795 12.59 -44.01 -22.55
N ASN A 796 11.61 -43.21 -22.12
CA ASN A 796 11.25 -43.01 -20.71
C ASN A 796 12.41 -42.53 -19.80
N PRO A 797 13.17 -41.48 -20.18
CA PRO A 797 14.33 -41.02 -19.41
C PRO A 797 13.98 -40.67 -17.96
N THR A 798 12.84 -40.02 -17.69
CA THR A 798 12.39 -39.73 -16.31
C THR A 798 12.26 -40.99 -15.44
N LYS A 799 11.86 -42.14 -16.02
CA LYS A 799 11.76 -43.39 -15.25
C LYS A 799 13.12 -43.90 -14.79
N LEU A 800 14.13 -43.75 -15.65
CA LEU A 800 15.51 -44.04 -15.32
C LEU A 800 16.03 -43.11 -14.22
N LEU A 801 15.78 -41.80 -14.34
CA LEU A 801 16.25 -40.80 -13.39
C LEU A 801 15.68 -41.01 -11.98
N ILE A 802 14.41 -41.43 -11.87
CA ILE A 802 13.81 -41.78 -10.56
C ILE A 802 14.48 -43.02 -9.94
N ASP A 803 14.76 -44.07 -10.73
CA ASP A 803 15.44 -45.27 -10.25
C ASP A 803 16.90 -44.96 -9.84
N GLU A 804 17.61 -44.12 -10.59
CA GLU A 804 18.95 -43.64 -10.20
C GLU A 804 18.92 -42.83 -8.90
N MET A 805 17.99 -41.88 -8.78
CA MET A 805 17.87 -41.11 -7.54
C MET A 805 17.55 -42.00 -6.35
N ARG A 806 16.72 -43.05 -6.52
CA ARG A 806 16.43 -44.04 -5.46
C ARG A 806 17.71 -44.75 -5.02
N ILE A 807 18.57 -45.16 -5.95
CA ILE A 807 19.85 -45.82 -5.63
C ILE A 807 20.76 -44.86 -4.86
N MET A 808 20.95 -43.64 -5.37
CA MET A 808 21.76 -42.60 -4.72
C MET A 808 21.24 -42.27 -3.31
N ALA A 809 19.93 -42.19 -3.17
CA ALA A 809 19.25 -41.90 -1.91
C ALA A 809 19.46 -42.97 -0.85
N HIS A 810 19.34 -44.25 -1.24
CA HIS A 810 19.60 -45.39 -0.37
C HIS A 810 21.05 -45.39 0.12
N GLN A 811 22.00 -45.13 -0.79
CA GLN A 811 23.43 -45.03 -0.44
C GLN A 811 23.72 -43.84 0.50
N GLN A 812 22.93 -42.78 0.44
CA GLN A 812 23.01 -41.63 1.36
C GLN A 812 22.30 -41.87 2.71
N GLY A 813 21.72 -43.04 2.95
CA GLY A 813 21.03 -43.37 4.19
C GLY A 813 19.68 -42.65 4.36
N LEU A 814 19.10 -42.14 3.27
CA LEU A 814 17.79 -41.48 3.30
C LEU A 814 16.69 -42.54 3.44
N SER A 815 15.57 -42.17 4.06
CA SER A 815 14.56 -43.15 4.51
C SER A 815 13.31 -43.20 3.64
N LEU A 816 12.95 -42.08 3.00
CA LEU A 816 11.69 -41.91 2.31
C LEU A 816 11.90 -41.13 1.02
N PHE A 817 11.35 -41.65 -0.07
CA PHE A 817 11.30 -40.94 -1.35
C PHE A 817 9.85 -40.74 -1.77
N ASN A 818 9.37 -39.50 -1.70
CA ASN A 818 8.05 -39.10 -2.16
C ASN A 818 8.09 -38.72 -3.64
N LEU A 819 7.23 -39.39 -4.43
CA LEU A 819 7.00 -39.10 -5.84
C LEU A 819 5.84 -38.10 -6.05
N GLY A 820 5.09 -37.79 -4.99
CA GLY A 820 3.89 -36.95 -5.03
C GLY A 820 2.65 -37.70 -5.51
N GLY A 821 1.56 -36.96 -5.73
CA GLY A 821 0.27 -37.48 -6.20
C GLY A 821 -0.04 -37.17 -7.66
N GLY A 822 -1.27 -37.45 -8.08
CA GLY A 822 -1.82 -37.01 -9.36
C GLY A 822 -2.21 -35.52 -9.36
N LEU A 823 -2.58 -35.00 -10.53
CA LEU A 823 -3.04 -33.63 -10.72
C LEU A 823 -4.27 -33.36 -9.85
N GLY A 824 -4.23 -32.27 -9.08
CA GLY A 824 -5.32 -31.91 -8.17
C GLY A 824 -5.57 -32.90 -7.02
N GLY A 825 -4.68 -33.88 -6.81
CA GLY A 825 -4.90 -34.97 -5.86
C GLY A 825 -5.78 -36.10 -6.43
N SER A 826 -5.88 -36.23 -7.75
CA SER A 826 -6.51 -37.40 -8.37
C SER A 826 -5.71 -38.67 -8.12
N ASP A 827 -6.41 -39.76 -7.78
CA ASP A 827 -5.87 -41.10 -7.62
C ASP A 827 -6.02 -41.96 -8.90
N ASP A 828 -6.50 -41.37 -10.00
CA ASP A 828 -6.81 -42.10 -11.24
C ASP A 828 -6.37 -41.37 -12.53
N ASP A 829 -5.42 -40.44 -12.41
CA ASP A 829 -4.87 -39.77 -13.59
C ASP A 829 -3.55 -40.40 -14.08
N SER A 830 -3.13 -40.00 -15.29
CA SER A 830 -1.91 -40.53 -15.91
C SER A 830 -0.65 -40.29 -15.07
N LEU A 831 -0.61 -39.21 -14.29
CA LEU A 831 0.51 -38.86 -13.42
C LEU A 831 0.57 -39.77 -12.19
N PHE A 832 -0.58 -40.06 -11.57
CA PHE A 832 -0.70 -40.99 -10.46
C PHE A 832 -0.38 -42.43 -10.89
N HIS A 833 -0.90 -42.87 -12.04
CA HIS A 833 -0.59 -44.19 -12.61
C HIS A 833 0.89 -44.36 -12.94
N PHE A 834 1.52 -43.31 -13.46
CA PHE A 834 2.96 -43.25 -13.69
C PHE A 834 3.74 -43.46 -12.38
N LYS A 835 3.43 -42.69 -11.33
CA LYS A 835 4.12 -42.78 -10.03
C LYS A 835 3.86 -44.12 -9.33
N SER A 836 2.62 -44.61 -9.38
CA SER A 836 2.20 -45.91 -8.83
C SER A 836 2.86 -47.11 -9.52
N SER A 837 3.58 -46.90 -10.62
CA SER A 837 4.37 -47.96 -11.22
C SER A 837 5.65 -48.29 -10.42
N PHE A 838 6.13 -47.34 -9.60
CA PHE A 838 7.35 -47.46 -8.79
C PHE A 838 7.12 -48.03 -7.39
N SER A 839 5.90 -47.95 -6.85
CA SER A 839 5.62 -48.40 -5.49
C SER A 839 4.14 -48.69 -5.32
N LYS A 840 3.84 -49.72 -4.51
CA LYS A 840 2.49 -49.99 -4.01
C LYS A 840 2.17 -49.16 -2.76
N GLN A 841 3.18 -48.58 -2.12
CA GLN A 841 3.00 -47.76 -0.93
C GLN A 841 2.49 -46.38 -1.30
N SER A 842 1.44 -45.97 -0.60
CA SER A 842 0.87 -44.64 -0.72
C SER A 842 0.48 -44.09 0.64
N LYS A 843 0.42 -42.76 0.74
CA LYS A 843 -0.08 -42.06 1.92
C LYS A 843 -1.17 -41.10 1.52
N GLN A 844 -2.26 -41.10 2.27
CA GLN A 844 -3.30 -40.09 2.15
C GLN A 844 -2.78 -38.77 2.73
N PHE A 845 -2.89 -37.67 1.99
CA PHE A 845 -2.71 -36.34 2.56
C PHE A 845 -4.07 -35.69 2.81
N ASN A 846 -4.08 -34.79 3.80
CA ASN A 846 -5.26 -34.04 4.22
C ASN A 846 -5.10 -32.57 3.85
N LEU A 847 -6.22 -31.89 3.64
CA LEU A 847 -6.29 -30.44 3.56
C LEU A 847 -6.85 -29.92 4.88
N TRP A 848 -6.27 -28.84 5.36
CA TRP A 848 -6.84 -28.02 6.42
C TRP A 848 -7.47 -26.78 5.79
N LYS A 849 -8.77 -26.60 6.01
CA LYS A 849 -9.55 -25.46 5.55
C LYS A 849 -10.23 -24.83 6.74
N TRP A 850 -9.90 -23.61 7.08
CA TRP A 850 -10.52 -22.94 8.22
C TRP A 850 -11.09 -21.60 7.79
N ILE A 851 -12.39 -21.40 8.06
CA ILE A 851 -13.04 -20.09 7.95
C ILE A 851 -13.06 -19.49 9.36
N THR A 852 -12.16 -18.55 9.62
CA THR A 852 -12.00 -17.91 10.95
C THR A 852 -13.06 -16.83 11.16
N ASN A 853 -13.54 -16.21 10.08
CA ASN A 853 -14.63 -15.24 10.11
C ASN A 853 -15.69 -15.60 9.06
N LYS A 854 -16.71 -16.37 9.49
CA LYS A 854 -17.76 -16.90 8.60
C LYS A 854 -18.61 -15.81 7.96
N GLN A 855 -18.89 -14.73 8.68
CA GLN A 855 -19.70 -13.64 8.15
C GLN A 855 -19.01 -12.98 6.96
N VAL A 856 -17.77 -12.53 7.16
CA VAL A 856 -16.99 -11.85 6.10
C VAL A 856 -16.71 -12.79 4.94
N TYR A 857 -16.38 -14.05 5.24
CA TYR A 857 -16.17 -15.06 4.21
C TYR A 857 -17.40 -15.18 3.30
N ASN A 858 -18.60 -15.26 3.89
CA ASN A 858 -19.85 -15.35 3.12
C ASN A 858 -20.12 -14.06 2.31
N GLU A 859 -19.89 -12.88 2.89
CA GLU A 859 -20.03 -11.60 2.19
C GLU A 859 -19.13 -11.55 0.93
N LEU A 860 -17.88 -11.99 1.04
CA LEU A 860 -16.94 -12.02 -0.09
C LEU A 860 -17.28 -13.07 -1.14
N VAL A 861 -17.85 -14.19 -0.73
CA VAL A 861 -18.36 -15.21 -1.67
C VAL A 861 -19.59 -14.68 -2.42
N LEU A 862 -20.52 -14.01 -1.73
CA LEU A 862 -21.72 -13.41 -2.33
C LEU A 862 -21.38 -12.27 -3.30
N ALA A 863 -20.31 -11.51 -3.03
CA ALA A 863 -19.85 -10.44 -3.92
C ALA A 863 -19.27 -10.94 -5.26
N LYS A 864 -19.16 -12.26 -5.48
CA LYS A 864 -18.65 -12.83 -6.73
C LYS A 864 -19.82 -13.17 -7.66
N THR A 865 -19.71 -12.72 -8.91
CA THR A 865 -20.71 -12.92 -9.98
C THR A 865 -20.73 -14.34 -10.54
N ASP A 866 -19.66 -15.13 -10.33
CA ASP A 866 -19.54 -16.51 -10.81
C ASP A 866 -19.24 -17.50 -9.67
N ASN A 867 -20.26 -18.28 -9.29
CA ASN A 867 -20.21 -19.30 -8.22
C ASN A 867 -20.05 -20.74 -8.77
N THR A 868 -19.58 -20.91 -10.00
CA THR A 868 -19.55 -22.21 -10.69
C THR A 868 -18.54 -23.22 -10.13
N LYS A 869 -17.41 -22.79 -9.54
CA LYS A 869 -16.36 -23.68 -8.99
C LYS A 869 -16.55 -23.98 -7.50
N LYS A 870 -17.58 -24.77 -7.15
CA LYS A 870 -17.92 -25.15 -5.76
C LYS A 870 -16.81 -25.88 -4.97
N ASN A 871 -15.78 -26.40 -5.65
CA ASN A 871 -14.72 -27.23 -5.03
C ASN A 871 -13.41 -26.48 -4.73
N TYR A 872 -13.33 -25.16 -4.97
CA TYR A 872 -12.13 -24.36 -4.67
C TYR A 872 -12.20 -23.76 -3.25
N PHE A 873 -11.06 -23.63 -2.57
CA PHE A 873 -10.98 -22.97 -1.26
C PHE A 873 -9.79 -21.99 -1.19
N PRO A 874 -9.98 -20.77 -0.66
CA PRO A 874 -11.26 -20.19 -0.24
C PRO A 874 -12.13 -19.83 -1.46
N LEU A 875 -13.45 -20.00 -1.34
CA LEU A 875 -14.39 -19.86 -2.47
C LEU A 875 -14.34 -18.48 -3.12
N TYR A 876 -14.15 -17.41 -2.36
CA TYR A 876 -14.05 -16.05 -2.91
C TYR A 876 -12.79 -15.82 -3.78
N ARG A 877 -11.87 -16.79 -3.86
CA ARG A 877 -10.73 -16.80 -4.79
C ARG A 877 -10.95 -17.70 -6.01
N SER A 878 -12.18 -18.15 -6.28
CA SER A 878 -12.51 -19.12 -7.33
C SER A 878 -12.41 -18.61 -8.79
N ILE A 879 -12.11 -17.33 -9.03
CA ILE A 879 -12.00 -16.75 -10.39
C ILE A 879 -10.59 -16.95 -10.95
N GLU A 880 -10.51 -17.36 -12.22
CA GLU A 880 -9.28 -17.40 -13.03
C GLU A 880 -8.62 -16.01 -13.10
N ASP A 881 -7.32 -15.96 -12.77
CA ASP A 881 -6.31 -15.04 -13.30
C ASP A 881 -6.84 -13.73 -13.93
N ILE A 882 -7.46 -12.86 -13.13
CA ILE A 882 -7.56 -11.45 -13.49
C ILE A 882 -6.15 -10.88 -13.31
N ASN A 883 -5.39 -10.88 -14.40
CA ASN A 883 -4.23 -10.03 -14.68
C ASN A 883 -3.42 -9.62 -13.43
N VAL A 884 -2.75 -10.57 -12.79
CA VAL A 884 -1.51 -10.26 -12.09
C VAL A 884 -0.42 -10.38 -13.16
N GLN A 885 -0.13 -9.26 -13.83
CA GLN A 885 1.06 -9.15 -14.67
C GLN A 885 2.29 -9.44 -13.79
N LEU A 886 3.14 -10.34 -14.30
CA LEU A 886 4.52 -10.56 -13.87
C LEU A 886 5.36 -9.29 -14.05
#